data_AF-A0A6V8JYG8-F1
#
_entry.id   AF-A0A6V8JYG8-F1
#
_cell.length_a   1.000
_cell.length_b   1.000
_cell.length_c   1.000
_cell.angle_alpha   90.00
_cell.angle_beta   90.00
_cell.angle_gamma   90.00
#
_symmetry.space_group_name_H-M   'P 1'
#
loop_
_entity.id
_entity.type
_entity.pdbx_description
1 polymer ?
#
loop_
_entity_poly.entity_id
_entity_poly.type
_entity_poly.pdbx_seq_one_letter_code
_entity_poly.pdbx_strand_id
1 'polypeptide(L)'
;MILAAVGFTAVPAQAAADFNVLIFSKTAGFRHDSIPAGIAAIQQLGAANNFTVEATEDAAQFNATNLARFQAVIWLSTTADVLNATQQTAFENYIRAGGGYAGVHAASDTEYDWPWYGNLVGAYFASHPANQNATVRIEDTTHPSTAGIPVTWNRHDEWYNYRTNPRSQVHVLANLDESTYTGGSMGGDHPIAWCRGFDGGRSWYTGMGHTIESYSEANFRTHLLGGIRYAAQGTGNCSTGQPPQAGYNQVNLAKGVGEVGEPMGLTVLPNRGVLHTSRDGTIRYTDAAGNTKVALTLPVYTHDEEGLQSIKADPSFATNRWVYVYYAPPLSTPPGDAPATGTAAQFAPFNGVNRLSRFTVNADFTLDPNSAVTILDVPTSRGMCCHVGGDIDFDAAGNLYLSTGDDTNPFDSSGYTPIDERADRNPAFDAQRSSGSTNDLRGKVLRIRPNTGGGYSIPAGNMFAAGTANTRPEIYAMGFRNPFRMSVDKATGAVYLGDYGPDAGTSSPTRGPAGTVSFERITQPGFYGWPYCSNYNAPYIDFTFPSGPSGAAFNCTGGPVNNSRNNTGLTQLPPSQAAWLPYGGGQDPPALCCGSLSPMGGVVYNYSSTLASDVKFPAAMNGRVFLGEFGRRWIKSATVTASGGVGTIEAFPRTPAPRSWTLSSDRTARSTCSTTAPAGSAATRTPPCTASSTTPVAADRRSRPPRRTRRVATRR
;
A
#
# COMPACT_ATOMS: atom_id res chain seq x y z
N MET A 1 40.01 51.49 66.52
CA MET A 1 40.41 50.55 65.44
C MET A 1 39.14 50.00 64.82
N ILE A 2 38.78 50.44 63.62
CA ILE A 2 37.62 49.93 62.87
C ILE A 2 38.19 49.08 61.74
N LEU A 3 37.90 47.77 61.77
CA LEU A 3 38.29 46.81 60.75
C LEU A 3 37.22 46.85 59.64
N ALA A 4 37.60 47.30 58.44
CA ALA A 4 36.75 47.25 57.26
C ALA A 4 36.80 45.86 56.63
N ALA A 5 35.65 45.18 56.60
CA ALA A 5 35.49 43.91 55.90
C ALA A 5 35.27 44.16 54.40
N VAL A 6 36.17 43.65 53.56
CA VAL A 6 36.02 43.63 52.11
C VAL A 6 35.14 42.43 51.73
N GLY A 7 33.92 42.69 51.29
CA GLY A 7 33.03 41.67 50.73
C GLY A 7 33.34 41.44 49.25
N PHE A 8 33.80 40.24 48.90
CA PHE A 8 33.86 39.79 47.51
C PHE A 8 32.44 39.42 47.05
N THR A 9 31.91 40.15 46.08
CA THR A 9 30.71 39.75 45.35
C THR A 9 31.06 38.60 44.41
N ALA A 10 30.53 37.40 44.66
CA ALA A 10 30.62 36.29 43.72
C ALA A 10 29.85 36.64 42.44
N VAL A 11 30.53 36.65 41.30
CA VAL A 11 29.90 36.72 39.97
C VAL A 11 29.07 35.46 39.79
N PRO A 12 27.78 35.54 39.41
CA PRO A 12 26.99 34.35 39.13
C PRO A 12 27.64 33.57 37.98
N ALA A 13 27.94 32.29 38.21
CA ALA A 13 28.45 31.41 37.17
C ALA A 13 27.41 31.32 36.03
N GLN A 14 27.83 31.65 34.81
CA GLN A 14 27.02 31.44 33.61
C GLN A 14 26.61 29.97 33.56
N ALA A 15 25.30 29.69 33.44
CA ALA A 15 24.81 28.33 33.28
C ALA A 15 25.51 27.67 32.07
N ALA A 16 25.99 26.44 32.25
CA ALA A 16 26.64 25.70 31.17
C ALA A 16 25.65 25.44 30.03
N ALA A 17 26.12 25.57 28.79
CA ALA A 17 25.30 25.28 27.61
C ALA A 17 24.89 23.80 27.57
N ASP A 18 23.72 23.51 27.02
CA ASP A 18 23.16 22.16 26.93
C ASP A 18 23.97 21.27 25.98
N PHE A 19 24.56 21.87 24.92
CA PHE A 19 25.46 21.23 23.96
C PHE A 19 26.18 22.30 23.11
N ASN A 20 27.19 21.86 22.35
CA ASN A 20 27.99 22.68 21.43
C ASN A 20 27.90 22.09 20.02
N VAL A 21 27.81 22.94 19.00
CA VAL A 21 27.83 22.52 17.60
C VAL A 21 28.88 23.28 16.79
N LEU A 22 29.43 22.61 15.78
CA LEU A 22 30.36 23.20 14.82
C LEU A 22 29.67 23.35 13.46
N ILE A 23 29.54 24.55 12.95
CA ILE A 23 29.17 24.80 11.56
C ILE A 23 30.42 24.67 10.70
N PHE A 24 30.33 23.84 9.67
CA PHE A 24 31.31 23.71 8.61
C PHE A 24 30.67 24.12 7.28
N SER A 25 31.22 25.12 6.62
CA SER A 25 30.65 25.71 5.39
C SER A 25 31.67 25.88 4.26
N LYS A 26 32.73 25.06 4.27
CA LYS A 26 33.73 25.07 3.19
C LYS A 26 33.10 24.59 1.88
N THR A 27 33.45 25.25 0.79
CA THR A 27 33.05 24.87 -0.58
C THR A 27 34.27 24.71 -1.46
N ALA A 28 34.34 23.65 -2.24
CA ALA A 28 35.27 23.49 -3.35
C ALA A 28 34.58 23.57 -4.72
N GLY A 29 33.25 23.75 -4.73
CA GLY A 29 32.42 23.99 -5.91
C GLY A 29 31.65 25.31 -5.81
N PHE A 30 30.37 25.29 -6.18
CA PHE A 30 29.50 26.47 -6.12
C PHE A 30 29.39 27.00 -4.68
N ARG A 31 29.40 28.32 -4.53
CA ARG A 31 29.32 29.01 -3.24
C ARG A 31 27.95 29.66 -3.09
N HIS A 32 27.15 29.18 -2.14
CA HIS A 32 25.82 29.75 -1.88
C HIS A 32 25.91 31.05 -1.09
N ASP A 33 25.24 32.10 -1.58
CA ASP A 33 25.18 33.43 -0.93
C ASP A 33 24.45 33.40 0.41
N SER A 34 23.68 32.34 0.68
CA SER A 34 22.92 32.18 1.92
C SER A 34 23.74 31.68 3.12
N ILE A 35 24.99 31.24 2.92
CA ILE A 35 25.82 30.72 4.04
C ILE A 35 25.98 31.73 5.19
N PRO A 36 26.31 33.02 4.96
CA PRO A 36 26.40 33.99 6.05
C PRO A 36 25.07 34.17 6.81
N ALA A 37 23.94 34.15 6.09
CA ALA A 37 22.61 34.23 6.70
C ALA A 37 22.30 32.97 7.52
N GLY A 38 22.69 31.79 7.04
CA GLY A 38 22.56 30.53 7.76
C GLY A 38 23.40 30.45 9.03
N ILE A 39 24.66 30.88 8.98
CA ILE A 39 25.53 30.98 10.16
C ILE A 39 24.88 31.90 11.21
N ALA A 40 24.46 33.10 10.80
CA ALA A 40 23.84 34.05 11.70
C ALA A 40 22.54 33.51 12.31
N ALA A 41 21.69 32.84 11.53
CA ALA A 41 20.45 32.26 12.01
C ALA A 41 20.70 31.13 13.03
N ILE A 42 21.67 30.24 12.77
CA ILE A 42 22.01 29.15 13.69
C ILE A 42 22.62 29.70 14.99
N GLN A 43 23.47 30.72 14.92
CA GLN A 43 24.01 31.40 16.10
C GLN A 43 22.91 32.04 16.96
N GLN A 44 21.93 32.69 16.32
CA GLN A 44 20.76 33.24 17.00
C GLN A 44 19.91 32.13 17.64
N LEU A 45 19.70 31.01 16.95
CA LEU A 45 19.02 29.85 17.52
C LEU A 45 19.77 29.30 18.74
N GLY A 46 21.11 29.23 18.68
CA GLY A 46 21.97 28.84 19.80
C GLY A 46 21.79 29.73 21.02
N ALA A 47 21.93 31.04 20.83
CA ALA A 47 21.73 32.03 21.89
C ALA A 47 20.32 31.98 22.51
N ALA A 48 19.28 31.72 21.70
CA ALA A 48 17.90 31.64 22.17
C ALA A 48 17.54 30.29 22.83
N ASN A 49 18.33 29.24 22.63
CA ASN A 49 17.98 27.86 23.02
C ASN A 49 19.10 27.14 23.81
N ASN A 50 19.98 27.91 24.46
CA ASN A 50 21.02 27.42 25.37
C ASN A 50 22.03 26.42 24.77
N PHE A 51 22.45 26.61 23.52
CA PHE A 51 23.56 25.84 22.93
C PHE A 51 24.59 26.77 22.27
N THR A 52 25.87 26.37 22.26
CA THR A 52 26.94 27.17 21.63
C THR A 52 27.18 26.78 20.19
N VAL A 53 27.62 27.74 19.39
CA VAL A 53 27.84 27.57 17.94
C VAL A 53 29.20 28.15 17.59
N GLU A 54 30.10 27.29 17.09
CA GLU A 54 31.33 27.71 16.42
C GLU A 54 31.16 27.52 14.91
N ALA A 55 31.79 28.36 14.08
CA ALA A 55 31.73 28.25 12.64
C ALA A 55 33.13 28.28 12.04
N THR A 56 33.38 27.43 11.05
CA THR A 56 34.66 27.36 10.35
C THR A 56 34.48 26.96 8.88
N GLU A 57 35.40 27.41 8.05
CA GLU A 57 35.60 26.90 6.68
C GLU A 57 36.95 26.15 6.57
N ASP A 58 37.71 26.05 7.67
CA ASP A 58 39.01 25.38 7.72
C ASP A 58 38.85 23.87 7.97
N ALA A 59 39.17 23.06 6.95
CA ALA A 59 39.11 21.61 7.05
C ALA A 59 40.14 21.02 8.04
N ALA A 60 41.20 21.76 8.43
CA ALA A 60 42.15 21.30 9.46
C ALA A 60 41.49 21.11 10.84
N GLN A 61 40.29 21.69 11.04
CA GLN A 61 39.46 21.50 12.23
C GLN A 61 38.83 20.09 12.32
N PHE A 62 38.85 19.29 11.25
CA PHE A 62 38.39 17.90 11.22
C PHE A 62 39.49 16.95 11.73
N ASN A 63 39.75 17.03 13.03
CA ASN A 63 40.64 16.15 13.76
C ASN A 63 39.98 15.71 15.08
N ALA A 64 40.43 14.58 15.64
CA ALA A 64 39.80 13.96 16.81
C ALA A 64 39.70 14.91 18.03
N THR A 65 40.76 15.69 18.29
CA THR A 65 40.82 16.61 19.43
C THR A 65 39.75 17.69 19.33
N ASN A 66 39.60 18.30 18.15
CA ASN A 66 38.65 19.38 17.98
C ASN A 66 37.21 18.85 17.86
N LEU A 67 36.97 17.78 17.10
CA LEU A 67 35.63 17.21 16.91
C LEU A 67 35.00 16.71 18.23
N ALA A 68 35.80 16.22 19.17
CA ALA A 68 35.32 15.77 20.49
C ALA A 68 34.66 16.87 21.35
N ARG A 69 34.82 18.16 20.98
CA ARG A 69 34.21 19.30 21.69
C ARG A 69 32.73 19.49 21.36
N PHE A 70 32.25 18.88 20.27
CA PHE A 70 30.94 19.16 19.68
C PHE A 70 30.04 17.91 19.70
N GLN A 71 28.75 18.12 19.96
CA GLN A 71 27.73 17.07 19.91
C GLN A 71 27.17 16.88 18.50
N ALA A 72 27.23 17.92 17.65
CA ALA A 72 26.90 17.83 16.23
C ALA A 72 27.81 18.73 15.38
N VAL A 73 28.07 18.29 14.14
CA VAL A 73 28.68 19.10 13.09
C VAL A 73 27.63 19.38 12.02
N ILE A 74 27.43 20.66 11.72
CA ILE A 74 26.45 21.15 10.75
C ILE A 74 27.20 21.44 9.45
N TRP A 75 26.93 20.68 8.40
CA TRP A 75 27.44 20.93 7.05
C TRP A 75 26.46 21.87 6.36
N LEU A 76 26.80 23.16 6.35
CA LEU A 76 25.92 24.23 5.87
C LEU A 76 26.33 24.59 4.44
N SER A 77 25.60 24.05 3.47
CA SER A 77 25.81 24.28 2.03
C SER A 77 27.27 24.10 1.58
N THR A 78 27.93 23.05 2.07
CA THR A 78 29.22 22.60 1.52
C THR A 78 29.03 22.14 0.07
N THR A 79 30.08 22.17 -0.75
CA THR A 79 30.02 21.67 -2.14
C THR A 79 31.33 21.05 -2.60
N ALA A 80 31.26 20.04 -3.46
CA ALA A 80 32.37 19.27 -4.01
C ALA A 80 33.23 18.53 -2.95
N ASP A 81 34.53 18.37 -3.17
CA ASP A 81 35.45 17.62 -2.30
C ASP A 81 36.13 18.57 -1.29
N VAL A 82 35.79 18.43 0.00
CA VAL A 82 36.09 19.43 1.04
C VAL A 82 37.04 18.91 2.11
N LEU A 83 37.14 17.59 2.28
CA LEU A 83 38.00 16.88 3.24
C LEU A 83 38.95 15.91 2.54
N ASN A 84 40.22 15.92 2.93
CA ASN A 84 41.15 14.86 2.52
C ASN A 84 40.94 13.56 3.32
N ALA A 85 41.57 12.47 2.89
CA ALA A 85 41.42 11.14 3.51
C ALA A 85 41.65 11.09 5.04
N THR A 86 42.59 11.89 5.56
CA THR A 86 42.86 11.98 7.02
C THR A 86 41.69 12.63 7.75
N GLN A 87 41.13 13.70 7.18
CA GLN A 87 39.98 14.43 7.72
C GLN A 87 38.68 13.62 7.59
N GLN A 88 38.50 12.92 6.46
CA GLN A 88 37.40 11.96 6.27
C GLN A 88 37.43 10.90 7.37
N THR A 89 38.59 10.25 7.58
CA THR A 89 38.78 9.24 8.64
C THR A 89 38.47 9.80 10.03
N ALA A 90 38.91 11.03 10.33
CA ALA A 90 38.60 11.69 11.59
C ALA A 90 37.08 11.91 11.78
N PHE A 91 36.37 12.26 10.70
CA PHE A 91 34.92 12.45 10.74
C PHE A 91 34.15 11.13 10.88
N GLU A 92 34.58 10.06 10.20
CA GLU A 92 33.97 8.73 10.39
C GLU A 92 34.09 8.29 11.85
N ASN A 93 35.27 8.45 12.45
CA ASN A 93 35.52 8.09 13.84
C ASN A 93 34.68 8.94 14.81
N TYR A 94 34.50 10.22 14.51
CA TYR A 94 33.61 11.09 15.28
C TYR A 94 32.15 10.61 15.23
N ILE A 95 31.63 10.25 14.05
CA ILE A 95 30.27 9.69 13.93
C ILE A 95 30.16 8.34 14.64
N ARG A 96 31.13 7.44 14.48
CA ARG A 96 31.21 6.13 15.19
C ARG A 96 31.26 6.25 16.70
N ALA A 97 31.84 7.33 17.22
CA ALA A 97 31.84 7.64 18.64
C ALA A 97 30.51 8.22 19.16
N GLY A 98 29.48 8.30 18.31
CA GLY A 98 28.17 8.83 18.66
C GLY A 98 28.00 10.31 18.35
N GLY A 99 28.88 10.91 17.55
CA GLY A 99 28.74 12.29 17.05
C GLY A 99 27.52 12.49 16.15
N GLY A 100 27.02 13.72 16.12
CA GLY A 100 25.90 14.14 15.27
C GLY A 100 26.34 14.80 13.96
N TYR A 101 25.56 14.59 12.91
CA TYR A 101 25.64 15.28 11.62
C TYR A 101 24.30 15.96 11.29
N ALA A 102 24.37 17.21 10.86
CA ALA A 102 23.24 17.93 10.27
C ALA A 102 23.66 18.51 8.91
N GLY A 103 23.09 18.01 7.82
CA GLY A 103 23.33 18.52 6.47
C GLY A 103 22.23 19.49 6.03
N VAL A 104 22.61 20.64 5.49
CA VAL A 104 21.67 21.64 4.97
C VAL A 104 21.96 21.91 3.49
N HIS A 105 20.90 21.86 2.69
CA HIS A 105 20.87 22.15 1.26
C HIS A 105 21.97 21.42 0.47
N ALA A 106 23.03 22.13 0.09
CA ALA A 106 24.12 21.65 -0.75
C ALA A 106 25.04 20.62 -0.09
N ALA A 107 24.82 20.29 1.18
CA ALA A 107 25.52 19.17 1.82
C ALA A 107 25.36 17.84 1.07
N SER A 108 24.32 17.63 0.25
CA SER A 108 24.21 16.46 -0.65
C SER A 108 24.99 16.58 -1.97
N ASP A 109 25.45 17.78 -2.33
CA ASP A 109 26.35 18.10 -3.44
C ASP A 109 27.83 18.09 -3.00
N THR A 110 28.19 17.14 -2.14
CA THR A 110 29.50 17.12 -1.44
C THR A 110 30.04 15.69 -1.38
N GLU A 111 31.36 15.52 -1.51
CA GLU A 111 32.09 14.24 -1.29
C GLU A 111 31.54 13.04 -2.10
N TYR A 112 31.37 13.24 -3.41
CA TYR A 112 30.80 12.21 -4.31
C TYR A 112 31.61 10.91 -4.39
N ASP A 113 32.93 10.99 -4.23
CA ASP A 113 33.85 9.85 -4.29
C ASP A 113 34.07 9.16 -2.94
N TRP A 114 33.31 9.56 -1.91
CA TRP A 114 33.35 8.98 -0.57
C TRP A 114 32.02 8.30 -0.22
N PRO A 115 31.81 7.02 -0.61
CA PRO A 115 30.53 6.32 -0.44
C PRO A 115 30.01 6.27 0.99
N TRP A 116 30.89 6.31 1.99
CA TRP A 116 30.48 6.38 3.39
C TRP A 116 29.70 7.67 3.66
N TYR A 117 30.17 8.82 3.14
CA TYR A 117 29.44 10.08 3.24
C TYR A 117 28.11 10.04 2.50
N GLY A 118 28.06 9.44 1.31
CA GLY A 118 26.80 9.23 0.58
C GLY A 118 25.74 8.53 1.42
N ASN A 119 26.14 7.55 2.24
CA ASN A 119 25.24 6.88 3.16
C ASN A 119 24.91 7.73 4.41
N LEU A 120 25.86 8.55 4.90
CA LEU A 120 25.64 9.50 5.98
C LEU A 120 24.59 10.54 5.61
N VAL A 121 24.74 11.21 4.47
CA VAL A 121 23.81 12.22 3.97
C VAL A 121 22.51 11.58 3.48
N GLY A 122 22.57 10.36 2.94
CA GLY A 122 21.41 9.52 2.58
C GLY A 122 21.11 9.49 1.08
N ALA A 123 21.34 10.58 0.36
CA ALA A 123 21.34 10.60 -1.09
C ALA A 123 22.19 11.77 -1.62
N TYR A 124 22.83 11.57 -2.76
CA TYR A 124 23.60 12.59 -3.45
C TYR A 124 22.73 13.47 -4.35
N PHE A 125 23.10 14.74 -4.49
CA PHE A 125 22.52 15.67 -5.44
C PHE A 125 22.67 15.17 -6.90
N ALA A 126 21.63 15.41 -7.72
CA ALA A 126 21.62 15.12 -9.15
C ALA A 126 21.42 16.38 -10.00
N SER A 127 20.39 17.17 -9.69
CA SER A 127 20.03 18.38 -10.43
C SER A 127 19.06 19.24 -9.62
N HIS A 128 18.78 20.46 -10.07
CA HIS A 128 17.70 21.29 -9.55
C HIS A 128 17.10 22.14 -10.68
N PRO A 129 15.82 22.55 -10.58
CA PRO A 129 15.25 23.57 -11.46
C PRO A 129 15.60 24.98 -10.94
N ALA A 130 15.05 26.00 -11.59
CA ALA A 130 15.09 27.37 -11.07
C ALA A 130 14.33 27.48 -9.74
N ASN A 131 14.74 28.44 -8.92
CA ASN A 131 14.11 28.77 -7.64
C ASN A 131 12.63 29.12 -7.87
N GLN A 132 11.75 28.46 -7.13
CA GLN A 132 10.31 28.59 -7.33
C GLN A 132 9.55 28.17 -6.08
N ASN A 133 8.24 28.45 -6.05
CA ASN A 133 7.38 27.97 -4.99
C ASN A 133 7.10 26.48 -5.18
N ALA A 134 7.12 25.72 -4.09
CA ALA A 134 6.64 24.35 -4.05
C ALA A 134 5.94 24.07 -2.72
N THR A 135 5.12 23.03 -2.70
CA THR A 135 4.48 22.52 -1.50
C THR A 135 5.36 21.45 -0.87
N VAL A 136 5.82 21.69 0.35
CA VAL A 136 6.45 20.67 1.19
C VAL A 136 5.36 19.99 2.03
N ARG A 137 5.28 18.66 1.97
CA ARG A 137 4.35 17.83 2.74
C ARG A 137 5.08 17.21 3.93
N ILE A 138 4.69 17.56 5.15
CA ILE A 138 5.25 16.99 6.37
C ILE A 138 4.70 15.59 6.58
N GLU A 139 5.58 14.58 6.62
CA GLU A 139 5.21 13.17 6.81
C GLU A 139 5.22 12.75 8.28
N ASP A 140 6.18 13.25 9.05
CA ASP A 140 6.26 13.05 10.50
C ASP A 140 5.99 14.38 11.20
N THR A 141 4.82 14.55 11.81
CA THR A 141 4.45 15.78 12.54
C THR A 141 4.93 15.80 13.98
N THR A 142 5.60 14.74 14.45
CA THR A 142 6.04 14.56 15.83
C THR A 142 7.54 14.74 16.02
N HIS A 143 8.33 14.55 14.96
CA HIS A 143 9.76 14.80 15.00
C HIS A 143 10.05 16.27 15.34
N PRO A 144 11.04 16.59 16.20
CA PRO A 144 11.26 17.97 16.64
C PRO A 144 11.55 18.98 15.53
N SER A 145 12.08 18.54 14.39
CA SER A 145 12.29 19.40 13.21
C SER A 145 11.01 19.69 12.41
N THR A 146 9.89 19.05 12.72
CA THR A 146 8.65 19.18 11.93
C THR A 146 7.42 19.37 12.82
N ALA A 147 7.58 19.17 14.13
CA ALA A 147 6.58 19.50 15.14
C ALA A 147 6.20 20.98 15.08
N GLY A 148 4.89 21.25 14.97
CA GLY A 148 4.34 22.59 14.87
C GLY A 148 4.39 23.23 13.48
N ILE A 149 5.01 22.57 12.48
CA ILE A 149 4.95 23.02 11.09
C ILE A 149 3.65 22.49 10.44
N PRO A 150 2.92 23.31 9.66
CA PRO A 150 1.73 22.84 8.93
C PRO A 150 2.06 21.64 8.05
N VAL A 151 1.13 20.67 7.98
CA VAL A 151 1.28 19.45 7.15
C VAL A 151 1.53 19.79 5.68
N THR A 152 0.93 20.88 5.21
CA THR A 152 1.15 21.47 3.90
C THR A 152 1.87 22.80 4.09
N TRP A 153 3.13 22.87 3.65
CA TRP A 153 3.99 24.03 3.82
C TRP A 153 4.46 24.55 2.47
N ASN A 154 3.79 25.60 1.99
CA ASN A 154 4.14 26.25 0.73
C ASN A 154 5.26 27.26 0.97
N ARG A 155 6.36 27.13 0.23
CA ARG A 155 7.51 28.03 0.39
C ARG A 155 8.32 28.17 -0.90
N HIS A 156 9.20 29.17 -0.93
CA HIS A 156 10.10 29.49 -2.04
C HIS A 156 11.53 29.03 -1.74
N ASP A 157 12.10 28.17 -2.57
CA ASP A 157 13.47 27.68 -2.43
C ASP A 157 14.01 27.13 -3.76
N GLU A 158 15.26 26.63 -3.76
CA GLU A 158 15.81 25.79 -4.83
C GLU A 158 15.63 24.30 -4.49
N TRP A 159 15.00 23.54 -5.39
CA TRP A 159 14.52 22.18 -5.10
C TRP A 159 15.43 21.10 -5.69
N TYR A 160 16.13 20.35 -4.84
CA TYR A 160 17.06 19.32 -5.30
C TYR A 160 16.38 18.03 -5.73
N ASN A 161 16.71 17.56 -6.92
CA ASN A 161 16.58 16.17 -7.31
C ASN A 161 17.81 15.38 -6.85
N TYR A 162 17.60 14.12 -6.48
CA TYR A 162 18.64 13.25 -5.94
C TYR A 162 18.98 12.11 -6.90
N ARG A 163 20.22 11.61 -6.88
CA ARG A 163 20.66 10.48 -7.72
C ARG A 163 19.92 9.20 -7.40
N THR A 164 19.43 9.08 -6.17
CA THR A 164 18.65 7.94 -5.67
C THR A 164 17.61 8.44 -4.68
N ASN A 165 16.48 7.74 -4.58
CA ASN A 165 15.49 8.03 -3.55
C ASN A 165 15.95 7.44 -2.19
N PRO A 166 16.17 8.27 -1.15
CA PRO A 166 16.75 7.82 0.11
C PRO A 166 15.77 7.03 0.99
N ARG A 167 14.47 7.03 0.69
CA ARG A 167 13.39 6.52 1.57
C ARG A 167 13.62 5.11 2.10
N SER A 168 14.26 4.24 1.31
CA SER A 168 14.54 2.87 1.73
C SER A 168 15.55 2.76 2.88
N GLN A 169 16.33 3.81 3.12
CA GLN A 169 17.47 3.82 4.05
C GLN A 169 17.36 4.88 5.14
N VAL A 170 16.36 5.78 5.08
CA VAL A 170 16.20 6.91 5.99
C VAL A 170 14.78 6.98 6.56
N HIS A 171 14.60 7.70 7.67
CA HIS A 171 13.30 8.15 8.14
C HIS A 171 12.96 9.49 7.47
N VAL A 172 12.02 9.47 6.53
CA VAL A 172 11.60 10.69 5.81
C VAL A 172 10.71 11.53 6.71
N LEU A 173 11.05 12.81 6.82
CA LEU A 173 10.37 13.81 7.64
C LEU A 173 9.45 14.70 6.81
N ALA A 174 9.86 15.01 5.58
CA ALA A 174 9.08 15.80 4.63
C ALA A 174 9.33 15.37 3.18
N ASN A 175 8.30 15.52 2.35
CA ASN A 175 8.29 15.26 0.91
C ASN A 175 8.03 16.54 0.12
N LEU A 176 8.50 16.61 -1.11
CA LEU A 176 8.20 17.70 -2.03
C LEU A 176 7.09 17.28 -2.99
N ASP A 177 6.07 18.12 -3.15
CA ASP A 177 4.99 17.86 -4.08
C ASP A 177 5.34 18.36 -5.49
N GLU A 178 5.83 17.44 -6.33
CA GLU A 178 6.17 17.71 -7.73
C GLU A 178 5.00 18.21 -8.58
N SER A 179 3.73 18.09 -8.15
CA SER A 179 2.61 18.67 -8.90
C SER A 179 2.47 20.19 -8.71
N THR A 180 3.24 20.78 -7.78
CA THR A 180 3.14 22.21 -7.43
C THR A 180 4.25 23.07 -8.00
N TYR A 181 5.23 22.46 -8.66
CA TYR A 181 6.38 23.14 -9.26
C TYR A 181 6.85 22.38 -10.51
N THR A 182 7.83 22.91 -11.24
CA THR A 182 8.34 22.28 -12.46
C THR A 182 9.81 21.89 -12.34
N GLY A 183 10.18 20.79 -13.00
CA GLY A 183 11.56 20.28 -13.05
C GLY A 183 11.94 19.30 -11.94
N GLY A 184 10.97 18.80 -11.17
CA GLY A 184 11.13 17.60 -10.36
C GLY A 184 11.37 16.35 -11.23
N SER A 185 12.22 15.45 -10.76
CA SER A 185 12.57 14.21 -11.48
C SER A 185 12.56 12.97 -10.59
N MET A 186 12.04 13.08 -9.36
CA MET A 186 11.94 11.99 -8.38
C MET A 186 10.59 11.27 -8.48
N GLY A 187 9.60 11.88 -9.13
CA GLY A 187 8.27 11.32 -9.36
C GLY A 187 7.36 11.48 -8.14
N GLY A 188 6.44 10.52 -7.94
CA GLY A 188 5.44 10.60 -6.85
C GLY A 188 5.98 10.49 -5.42
N ASP A 189 7.29 10.30 -5.25
CA ASP A 189 7.96 10.26 -3.94
C ASP A 189 9.29 11.02 -4.01
N HIS A 190 9.29 12.25 -3.51
CA HIS A 190 10.43 13.16 -3.48
C HIS A 190 10.78 13.56 -2.04
N PRO A 191 11.44 12.69 -1.24
CA PRO A 191 11.91 13.07 0.08
C PRO A 191 12.80 14.32 0.01
N ILE A 192 12.50 15.33 0.83
CA ILE A 192 13.25 16.60 0.87
C ILE A 192 13.86 16.88 2.25
N ALA A 193 13.39 16.20 3.30
CA ALA A 193 14.05 16.19 4.60
C ALA A 193 13.93 14.80 5.24
N TRP A 194 15.00 14.35 5.90
CA TRP A 194 15.04 13.03 6.53
C TRP A 194 16.07 12.95 7.65
N CYS A 195 16.02 11.86 8.41
CA CYS A 195 17.02 11.55 9.41
C CYS A 195 17.28 10.04 9.52
N ARG A 196 18.39 9.68 10.17
CA ARG A 196 18.75 8.28 10.45
C ARG A 196 19.71 8.16 11.63
N GLY A 197 19.70 6.99 12.27
CA GLY A 197 20.93 6.47 12.88
C GLY A 197 21.90 6.03 11.78
N PHE A 198 23.19 6.37 11.92
CA PHE A 198 24.20 5.98 10.94
C PHE A 198 25.56 5.76 11.58
N ASP A 199 26.11 4.56 11.38
CA ASP A 199 27.45 4.15 11.80
C ASP A 199 27.82 4.58 13.23
N GLY A 200 26.95 4.28 14.20
CA GLY A 200 27.12 4.64 15.62
C GLY A 200 26.63 6.04 16.02
N GLY A 201 26.45 6.94 15.06
CA GLY A 201 26.02 8.33 15.27
C GLY A 201 24.63 8.65 14.75
N ARG A 202 24.34 9.95 14.64
CA ARG A 202 23.04 10.50 14.23
C ARG A 202 23.21 11.38 13.00
N SER A 203 22.33 11.25 12.02
CA SER A 203 22.29 12.06 10.82
C SER A 203 20.91 12.67 10.60
N TRP A 204 20.86 13.96 10.32
CA TRP A 204 19.68 14.67 9.86
C TRP A 204 20.06 15.50 8.63
N TYR A 205 19.18 15.53 7.64
CA TYR A 205 19.40 16.27 6.41
C TYR A 205 18.13 16.98 5.96
N THR A 206 18.30 18.18 5.41
CA THR A 206 17.27 18.91 4.68
C THR A 206 17.83 19.43 3.36
N GLY A 207 17.11 19.20 2.26
CA GLY A 207 17.42 19.76 0.94
C GLY A 207 17.07 21.23 0.78
N MET A 208 16.41 21.79 1.78
CA MET A 208 16.00 23.20 1.82
C MET A 208 17.11 24.09 2.38
N GLY A 209 17.04 25.40 2.10
CA GLY A 209 17.95 26.42 2.63
C GLY A 209 18.89 27.05 1.60
N HIS A 210 18.51 27.08 0.31
CA HIS A 210 19.27 27.78 -0.71
C HIS A 210 19.17 29.30 -0.52
N THR A 211 17.95 29.79 -0.30
CA THR A 211 17.62 31.22 -0.30
C THR A 211 18.03 31.90 1.00
N ILE A 212 18.39 33.19 0.94
CA ILE A 212 18.69 33.99 2.14
C ILE A 212 17.43 34.11 3.01
N GLU A 213 16.27 34.24 2.36
CA GLU A 213 14.94 34.38 2.95
C GLU A 213 14.54 33.17 3.80
N SER A 214 15.01 31.96 3.46
CA SER A 214 14.77 30.77 4.27
C SER A 214 15.20 31.00 5.73
N TYR A 215 16.32 31.69 5.96
CA TYR A 215 16.89 31.86 7.29
C TYR A 215 16.19 32.93 8.16
N SER A 216 15.25 33.69 7.58
CA SER A 216 14.31 34.55 8.34
C SER A 216 12.90 33.93 8.46
N GLU A 217 12.60 32.87 7.72
CA GLU A 217 11.31 32.18 7.75
C GLU A 217 11.10 31.40 9.07
N ALA A 218 9.98 31.65 9.77
CA ALA A 218 9.70 31.05 11.08
C ALA A 218 9.64 29.51 11.06
N ASN A 219 8.98 28.93 10.06
CA ASN A 219 8.87 27.47 9.92
C ASN A 219 10.23 26.83 9.64
N PHE A 220 11.05 27.44 8.76
CA PHE A 220 12.38 26.90 8.47
C PHE A 220 13.34 27.03 9.65
N ARG A 221 13.27 28.13 10.40
CA ARG A 221 14.05 28.28 11.65
C ARG A 221 13.64 27.24 12.71
N THR A 222 12.35 26.93 12.80
CA THR A 222 11.84 25.82 13.64
C THR A 222 12.39 24.47 13.16
N HIS A 223 12.38 24.25 11.83
CA HIS A 223 12.92 23.04 11.21
C HIS A 223 14.40 22.84 11.49
N LEU A 224 15.21 23.89 11.29
CA LEU A 224 16.64 23.90 11.60
C LEU A 224 16.92 23.61 13.07
N LEU A 225 16.23 24.31 13.99
CA LEU A 225 16.41 24.12 15.43
C LEU A 225 16.14 22.67 15.84
N GLY A 226 15.04 22.08 15.37
CA GLY A 226 14.69 20.71 15.69
C GLY A 226 15.65 19.68 15.07
N GLY A 227 16.14 19.94 13.86
CA GLY A 227 17.14 19.10 13.19
C GLY A 227 18.47 19.09 13.92
N ILE A 228 18.95 20.27 14.32
CA ILE A 228 20.17 20.46 15.10
C ILE A 228 20.06 19.77 16.47
N ARG A 229 18.91 19.92 17.15
CA ARG A 229 18.64 19.24 18.43
C ARG A 229 18.66 17.72 18.30
N TYR A 230 18.04 17.17 17.25
CA TYR A 230 18.12 15.74 16.99
C TYR A 230 19.58 15.31 16.74
N ALA A 231 20.31 15.99 15.86
CA ALA A 231 21.69 15.64 15.56
C ALA A 231 22.57 15.66 16.83
N ALA A 232 22.43 16.69 17.66
CA ALA A 232 23.24 16.86 18.86
C ALA A 232 22.84 15.91 20.00
N GLN A 233 21.55 15.71 20.24
CA GLN A 233 21.06 15.08 21.47
C GLN A 233 20.26 13.80 21.24
N GLY A 234 19.89 13.47 20.00
CA GLY A 234 19.03 12.33 19.68
C GLY A 234 17.58 12.51 20.12
N THR A 235 17.14 13.76 20.33
CA THR A 235 15.75 14.08 20.64
C THR A 235 14.93 13.97 19.35
N GLY A 236 14.21 12.86 19.16
CA GLY A 236 13.41 12.60 17.97
C GLY A 236 13.55 11.17 17.46
N ASN A 237 12.52 10.64 16.80
CA ASN A 237 12.57 9.31 16.21
C ASN A 237 13.17 9.34 14.80
N CYS A 238 14.26 8.59 14.60
CA CYS A 238 14.96 8.48 13.32
C CYS A 238 15.40 7.04 13.04
N SER A 239 14.64 6.06 13.54
CA SER A 239 14.86 4.66 13.16
C SER A 239 14.71 4.50 11.65
N THR A 240 15.73 3.95 11.00
CA THR A 240 15.68 3.61 9.57
C THR A 240 14.98 2.28 9.43
N GLY A 241 13.83 2.33 8.75
CA GLY A 241 12.70 1.54 9.17
C GLY A 241 11.77 2.49 9.87
N GLN A 242 10.88 3.11 9.08
CA GLN A 242 9.66 3.75 9.54
C GLN A 242 9.24 3.05 10.84
N PRO A 243 9.09 3.76 11.96
CA PRO A 243 8.90 3.13 13.26
C PRO A 243 7.91 1.96 13.13
N PRO A 244 8.12 0.80 13.78
CA PRO A 244 6.95 0.09 14.25
C PRO A 244 6.18 1.14 15.06
N GLN A 245 5.07 1.61 14.51
CA GLN A 245 4.17 2.48 15.24
C GLN A 245 3.96 1.79 16.58
N ALA A 246 4.25 2.49 17.68
CA ALA A 246 4.37 1.90 19.01
C ALA A 246 3.27 0.84 19.21
N GLY A 247 3.68 -0.43 19.28
CA GLY A 247 2.74 -1.52 19.46
C GLY A 247 2.37 -2.34 18.23
N TYR A 248 3.11 -2.37 17.10
CA TYR A 248 2.92 -3.38 16.02
C TYR A 248 4.23 -3.99 15.46
N ASN A 249 4.28 -5.32 15.29
CA ASN A 249 5.35 -6.12 14.67
C ASN A 249 4.84 -6.83 13.40
N GLN A 250 5.59 -6.71 12.30
CA GLN A 250 5.40 -7.52 11.10
C GLN A 250 6.33 -8.74 11.11
N VAL A 251 5.79 -9.94 10.89
CA VAL A 251 6.48 -11.22 10.82
C VAL A 251 6.39 -11.74 9.39
N ASN A 252 7.51 -11.91 8.71
CA ASN A 252 7.54 -12.55 7.39
C ASN A 252 7.35 -14.06 7.54
N LEU A 253 6.39 -14.64 6.81
CA LEU A 253 6.05 -16.07 6.85
C LEU A 253 6.66 -16.85 5.68
N ALA A 254 6.75 -16.25 4.49
CA ALA A 254 7.34 -16.87 3.29
C ALA A 254 7.83 -15.78 2.34
N LYS A 255 8.92 -16.00 1.59
CA LYS A 255 9.51 -15.02 0.68
C LYS A 255 10.12 -15.65 -0.56
N GLY A 256 9.92 -15.01 -1.70
CA GLY A 256 10.53 -15.35 -2.98
C GLY A 256 9.74 -16.37 -3.81
N VAL A 257 10.07 -16.44 -5.10
CA VAL A 257 9.34 -17.24 -6.10
C VAL A 257 9.24 -18.73 -5.71
N GLY A 258 10.30 -19.30 -5.11
CA GLY A 258 10.28 -20.69 -4.68
C GLY A 258 9.24 -20.98 -3.59
N GLU A 259 8.99 -20.02 -2.70
CA GLU A 259 8.08 -20.18 -1.57
C GLU A 259 6.67 -19.67 -1.84
N VAL A 260 6.47 -18.69 -2.73
CA VAL A 260 5.14 -18.09 -2.98
C VAL A 260 4.68 -18.10 -4.43
N GLY A 261 5.56 -18.39 -5.40
CA GLY A 261 5.23 -18.34 -6.83
C GLY A 261 4.70 -16.97 -7.27
N GLU A 262 3.60 -16.97 -8.03
CA GLU A 262 2.79 -15.79 -8.32
C GLU A 262 1.55 -15.80 -7.41
N PRO A 263 1.61 -15.25 -6.18
CA PRO A 263 0.58 -15.48 -5.20
C PRO A 263 -0.73 -14.79 -5.59
N MET A 264 -1.84 -15.50 -5.42
CA MET A 264 -3.18 -14.99 -5.74
C MET A 264 -4.00 -14.84 -4.46
N GLY A 265 -4.48 -15.93 -3.86
CA GLY A 265 -5.30 -15.93 -2.65
C GLY A 265 -4.69 -16.72 -1.49
N LEU A 266 -5.26 -16.55 -0.30
CA LEU A 266 -4.84 -17.30 0.90
C LEU A 266 -6.01 -17.56 1.85
N THR A 267 -5.83 -18.56 2.70
CA THR A 267 -6.69 -18.78 3.87
C THR A 267 -5.87 -19.19 5.08
N VAL A 268 -6.26 -18.69 6.25
CA VAL A 268 -5.59 -18.99 7.52
C VAL A 268 -6.37 -20.09 8.22
N LEU A 269 -5.67 -21.17 8.58
CA LEU A 269 -6.25 -22.33 9.25
C LEU A 269 -6.28 -22.12 10.77
N PRO A 270 -7.09 -22.91 11.52
CA PRO A 270 -7.17 -22.82 12.98
C PRO A 270 -5.83 -22.99 13.70
N ASN A 271 -4.88 -23.74 13.12
CA ASN A 271 -3.53 -23.91 13.66
C ASN A 271 -2.57 -22.76 13.32
N ARG A 272 -3.07 -21.64 12.79
CA ARG A 272 -2.32 -20.46 12.32
C ARG A 272 -1.43 -20.69 11.11
N GLY A 273 -1.43 -21.90 10.52
CA GLY A 273 -0.83 -22.11 9.21
C GLY A 273 -1.67 -21.46 8.11
N VAL A 274 -1.05 -21.26 6.95
CA VAL A 274 -1.65 -20.59 5.81
C VAL A 274 -1.60 -21.52 4.61
N LEU A 275 -2.75 -21.76 3.99
CA LEU A 275 -2.80 -22.27 2.62
C LEU A 275 -2.85 -21.08 1.67
N HIS A 276 -1.98 -21.05 0.67
CA HIS A 276 -1.94 -19.97 -0.32
C HIS A 276 -1.75 -20.52 -1.73
N THR A 277 -2.31 -19.80 -2.69
CA THR A 277 -2.32 -20.19 -4.10
C THR A 277 -1.32 -19.38 -4.90
N SER A 278 -0.74 -20.04 -5.90
CA SER A 278 0.04 -19.41 -6.97
C SER A 278 -0.69 -19.61 -8.29
N ARG A 279 -0.69 -18.61 -9.18
CA ARG A 279 -1.46 -18.61 -10.43
C ARG A 279 -1.17 -19.82 -11.31
N ASP A 280 0.05 -20.34 -11.26
CA ASP A 280 0.52 -21.54 -11.95
C ASP A 280 -0.16 -22.87 -11.54
N GLY A 281 -1.12 -22.85 -10.61
CA GLY A 281 -1.84 -24.04 -10.14
C GLY A 281 -1.28 -24.62 -8.84
N THR A 282 -0.22 -24.04 -8.27
CA THR A 282 0.39 -24.55 -7.05
C THR A 282 -0.31 -24.01 -5.80
N ILE A 283 -0.77 -24.91 -4.94
CA ILE A 283 -1.23 -24.63 -3.57
C ILE A 283 -0.10 -24.99 -2.61
N ARG A 284 0.26 -24.07 -1.72
CA ARG A 284 1.30 -24.26 -0.71
C ARG A 284 0.71 -24.14 0.69
N TYR A 285 1.29 -24.86 1.63
CA TYR A 285 1.07 -24.71 3.06
C TYR A 285 2.31 -24.09 3.70
N THR A 286 2.14 -22.98 4.40
CA THR A 286 3.16 -22.35 5.24
C THR A 286 2.73 -22.43 6.69
N ASP A 287 3.53 -23.06 7.56
CA ASP A 287 3.19 -23.19 8.98
C ASP A 287 3.39 -21.87 9.75
N ALA A 288 3.09 -21.88 11.05
CA ALA A 288 3.24 -20.70 11.90
C ALA A 288 4.71 -20.27 12.15
N ALA A 289 5.68 -21.15 11.87
CA ALA A 289 7.11 -20.88 11.97
C ALA A 289 7.71 -20.40 10.64
N GLY A 290 6.95 -20.42 9.55
CA GLY A 290 7.37 -20.00 8.21
C GLY A 290 7.88 -21.14 7.33
N ASN A 291 7.78 -22.40 7.76
CA ASN A 291 8.17 -23.53 6.90
C ASN A 291 7.11 -23.73 5.83
N THR A 292 7.54 -23.70 4.56
CA THR A 292 6.65 -23.79 3.40
C THR A 292 6.83 -25.11 2.66
N LYS A 293 5.71 -25.75 2.27
CA LYS A 293 5.70 -26.93 1.39
C LYS A 293 4.58 -26.86 0.36
N VAL A 294 4.72 -27.58 -0.74
CA VAL A 294 3.62 -27.79 -1.69
C VAL A 294 2.58 -28.69 -1.06
N ALA A 295 1.32 -28.26 -1.12
CA ALA A 295 0.16 -29.00 -0.61
C ALA A 295 -0.60 -29.73 -1.73
N LEU A 296 -0.66 -29.13 -2.92
CA LEU A 296 -1.22 -29.71 -4.15
C LEU A 296 -0.77 -28.88 -5.36
N THR A 297 -0.62 -29.51 -6.52
CA THR A 297 -0.52 -28.81 -7.82
C THR A 297 -1.69 -29.25 -8.68
N LEU A 298 -2.49 -28.28 -9.15
CA LEU A 298 -3.61 -28.50 -10.04
C LEU A 298 -3.21 -28.15 -11.49
N PRO A 299 -3.61 -28.95 -12.49
CA PRO A 299 -3.49 -28.52 -13.87
C PRO A 299 -4.44 -27.34 -14.11
N VAL A 300 -3.90 -26.25 -14.62
CA VAL A 300 -4.66 -25.02 -14.89
C VAL A 300 -4.33 -24.44 -16.27
N TYR A 301 -5.30 -23.74 -16.86
CA TYR A 301 -5.09 -22.88 -18.01
C TYR A 301 -4.51 -21.55 -17.54
N THR A 302 -3.39 -21.09 -18.14
CA THR A 302 -2.61 -19.95 -17.61
C THR A 302 -2.38 -18.82 -18.61
N HIS A 303 -3.23 -18.71 -19.63
CA HIS A 303 -3.18 -17.58 -20.57
C HIS A 303 -3.62 -16.28 -19.88
N ASP A 304 -2.86 -15.20 -20.08
CA ASP A 304 -3.08 -13.89 -19.44
C ASP A 304 -3.28 -13.95 -17.90
N GLU A 305 -4.46 -13.59 -17.39
CA GLU A 305 -4.79 -13.53 -15.95
C GLU A 305 -5.30 -14.87 -15.38
N GLU A 306 -5.49 -15.86 -16.25
CA GLU A 306 -6.06 -17.15 -15.88
C GLU A 306 -5.10 -18.01 -15.06
N GLY A 307 -5.68 -18.97 -14.36
CA GLY A 307 -4.95 -19.92 -13.54
C GLY A 307 -5.71 -20.28 -12.27
N LEU A 308 -4.96 -20.55 -11.22
CA LEU A 308 -5.49 -20.75 -9.88
C LEU A 308 -5.65 -19.40 -9.16
N GLN A 309 -6.88 -19.07 -8.76
CA GLN A 309 -7.21 -17.77 -8.17
C GLN A 309 -7.16 -17.84 -6.64
N SER A 310 -8.20 -18.35 -5.98
CA SER A 310 -8.32 -18.23 -4.52
C SER A 310 -8.59 -19.56 -3.84
N ILE A 311 -8.28 -19.61 -2.55
CA ILE A 311 -8.56 -20.72 -1.65
C ILE A 311 -9.20 -20.19 -0.36
N LYS A 312 -10.23 -20.87 0.14
CA LYS A 312 -10.88 -20.51 1.41
C LYS A 312 -11.24 -21.74 2.22
N ALA A 313 -10.83 -21.76 3.49
CA ALA A 313 -11.26 -22.79 4.44
C ALA A 313 -12.76 -22.66 4.73
N ASP A 314 -13.44 -23.81 4.78
CA ASP A 314 -14.82 -23.89 5.24
C ASP A 314 -14.93 -23.37 6.69
N PRO A 315 -16.01 -22.66 7.08
CA PRO A 315 -16.19 -22.21 8.46
C PRO A 315 -16.10 -23.34 9.51
N SER A 316 -16.40 -24.58 9.11
CA SER A 316 -16.29 -25.79 9.93
C SER A 316 -15.00 -26.59 9.67
N PHE A 317 -13.93 -25.94 9.16
CA PHE A 317 -12.66 -26.61 8.84
C PHE A 317 -12.11 -27.48 9.98
N ALA A 318 -12.30 -27.06 11.24
CA ALA A 318 -11.85 -27.82 12.41
C ALA A 318 -12.46 -29.23 12.50
N THR A 319 -13.63 -29.46 11.87
CA THR A 319 -14.32 -30.76 11.87
C THR A 319 -14.29 -31.42 10.50
N ASN A 320 -14.54 -30.70 9.40
CA ASN A 320 -14.65 -31.29 8.06
C ASN A 320 -13.35 -31.26 7.25
N ARG A 321 -12.40 -30.40 7.63
CA ARG A 321 -11.14 -30.14 6.90
C ARG A 321 -11.33 -29.78 5.42
N TRP A 322 -12.42 -29.11 5.07
CA TRP A 322 -12.73 -28.71 3.70
C TRP A 322 -12.17 -27.34 3.35
N VAL A 323 -11.66 -27.22 2.13
CA VAL A 323 -11.29 -25.95 1.50
C VAL A 323 -11.98 -25.82 0.14
N TYR A 324 -12.33 -24.60 -0.23
CA TYR A 324 -12.91 -24.25 -1.52
C TYR A 324 -11.86 -23.54 -2.36
N VAL A 325 -11.72 -23.96 -3.62
CA VAL A 325 -10.67 -23.53 -4.54
C VAL A 325 -11.33 -23.08 -5.85
N TYR A 326 -10.95 -21.90 -6.34
CA TYR A 326 -11.43 -21.36 -7.62
C TYR A 326 -10.29 -21.28 -8.64
N TYR A 327 -10.45 -21.95 -9.78
CA TYR A 327 -9.37 -22.14 -10.75
C TYR A 327 -9.88 -22.33 -12.18
N ALA A 328 -8.99 -22.11 -13.14
CA ALA A 328 -9.21 -22.32 -14.57
C ALA A 328 -8.76 -23.72 -15.01
N PRO A 329 -9.61 -24.76 -15.08
CA PRO A 329 -9.22 -26.05 -15.67
C PRO A 329 -8.84 -25.89 -17.16
N PRO A 330 -7.85 -26.64 -17.69
CA PRO A 330 -7.48 -26.59 -19.10
C PRO A 330 -8.58 -27.01 -20.07
N LEU A 331 -9.41 -27.98 -19.65
CA LEU A 331 -10.42 -28.63 -20.50
C LEU A 331 -9.82 -29.04 -21.87
N SER A 332 -10.55 -28.80 -22.96
CA SER A 332 -10.08 -28.94 -24.33
C SER A 332 -9.73 -27.60 -24.98
N THR A 333 -9.50 -26.55 -24.17
CA THR A 333 -9.24 -25.20 -24.67
C THR A 333 -7.87 -25.15 -25.38
N PRO A 334 -7.80 -24.64 -26.63
CA PRO A 334 -6.53 -24.46 -27.33
C PRO A 334 -5.58 -23.52 -26.58
N PRO A 335 -4.25 -23.69 -26.71
CA PRO A 335 -3.30 -22.68 -26.24
C PRO A 335 -3.34 -21.43 -27.15
N GLY A 336 -2.93 -20.28 -26.61
CA GLY A 336 -2.76 -19.04 -27.36
C GLY A 336 -4.01 -18.16 -27.43
N ASP A 337 -3.96 -17.17 -28.31
CA ASP A 337 -5.00 -16.14 -28.41
C ASP A 337 -6.21 -16.64 -29.23
N ALA A 338 -7.41 -16.33 -28.75
CA ALA A 338 -8.63 -16.48 -29.53
C ALA A 338 -8.71 -15.37 -30.58
N PRO A 339 -9.33 -15.63 -31.74
CA PRO A 339 -9.44 -14.62 -32.78
C PRO A 339 -10.35 -13.47 -32.33
N ALA A 340 -9.90 -12.23 -32.55
CA ALA A 340 -10.65 -11.01 -32.20
C ALA A 340 -11.89 -10.78 -33.08
N THR A 341 -11.90 -11.34 -34.28
CA THR A 341 -13.04 -11.35 -35.20
C THR A 341 -13.20 -12.73 -35.85
N GLY A 342 -14.41 -13.05 -36.31
CA GLY A 342 -14.72 -14.36 -36.88
C GLY A 342 -16.17 -14.78 -36.64
N THR A 343 -16.42 -16.06 -36.84
CA THR A 343 -17.72 -16.71 -36.64
C THR A 343 -17.82 -17.35 -35.26
N ALA A 344 -19.05 -17.58 -34.79
CA ALA A 344 -19.28 -18.28 -33.52
C ALA A 344 -18.56 -19.64 -33.44
N ALA A 345 -18.45 -20.37 -34.56
CA ALA A 345 -17.75 -21.64 -34.63
C ALA A 345 -16.23 -21.51 -34.41
N GLN A 346 -15.63 -20.37 -34.75
CA GLN A 346 -14.21 -20.09 -34.52
C GLN A 346 -13.93 -19.65 -33.08
N PHE A 347 -14.91 -19.05 -32.40
CA PHE A 347 -14.80 -18.69 -30.99
C PHE A 347 -15.07 -19.87 -30.06
N ALA A 348 -15.96 -20.79 -30.46
CA ALA A 348 -16.44 -21.89 -29.62
C ALA A 348 -15.35 -22.77 -28.98
N PRO A 349 -14.22 -23.11 -29.64
CA PRO A 349 -13.14 -23.88 -29.02
C PRO A 349 -12.51 -23.20 -27.78
N PHE A 350 -12.63 -21.87 -27.69
CA PHE A 350 -12.11 -21.09 -26.57
C PHE A 350 -13.13 -20.89 -25.44
N ASN A 351 -14.35 -21.45 -25.55
CA ASN A 351 -15.27 -21.44 -24.43
C ASN A 351 -14.75 -22.36 -23.31
N GLY A 352 -14.65 -21.82 -22.10
CA GLY A 352 -14.19 -22.53 -20.92
C GLY A 352 -15.04 -22.25 -19.69
N VAL A 353 -14.57 -22.71 -18.54
CA VAL A 353 -15.14 -22.38 -17.23
C VAL A 353 -14.04 -22.04 -16.25
N ASN A 354 -14.30 -21.11 -15.35
CA ASN A 354 -13.63 -21.06 -14.06
C ASN A 354 -14.47 -21.87 -13.05
N ARG A 355 -13.81 -22.75 -12.32
CA ARG A 355 -14.46 -23.79 -11.50
C ARG A 355 -14.21 -23.55 -10.02
N LEU A 356 -15.29 -23.51 -9.26
CA LEU A 356 -15.28 -23.62 -7.80
C LEU A 356 -15.40 -25.09 -7.41
N SER A 357 -14.36 -25.63 -6.76
CA SER A 357 -14.36 -26.99 -6.23
C SER A 357 -14.05 -27.02 -4.75
N ARG A 358 -14.59 -28.00 -4.05
CA ARG A 358 -14.23 -28.33 -2.67
C ARG A 358 -13.20 -29.47 -2.65
N PHE A 359 -12.17 -29.33 -1.83
CA PHE A 359 -11.17 -30.37 -1.54
C PHE A 359 -11.11 -30.66 -0.05
N THR A 360 -10.66 -31.85 0.31
CA THR A 360 -10.35 -32.26 1.68
C THR A 360 -8.86 -32.13 1.94
N VAL A 361 -8.50 -31.47 3.03
CA VAL A 361 -7.11 -31.35 3.47
C VAL A 361 -6.76 -32.52 4.39
N ASN A 362 -5.66 -33.22 4.12
CA ASN A 362 -5.14 -34.33 4.94
C ASN A 362 -4.54 -33.83 6.26
N ALA A 363 -4.34 -34.72 7.23
CA ALA A 363 -3.78 -34.39 8.54
C ALA A 363 -2.42 -33.67 8.47
N ASP A 364 -1.62 -33.95 7.44
CA ASP A 364 -0.32 -33.33 7.19
C ASP A 364 -0.40 -32.01 6.41
N PHE A 365 -1.59 -31.48 6.13
CA PHE A 365 -1.85 -30.26 5.36
C PHE A 365 -1.58 -30.33 3.85
N THR A 366 -1.42 -31.53 3.28
CA THR A 366 -1.62 -31.74 1.83
C THR A 366 -3.11 -31.76 1.49
N LEU A 367 -3.49 -31.52 0.24
CA LEU A 367 -4.87 -31.69 -0.23
C LEU A 367 -4.99 -33.01 -1.00
N ASP A 368 -6.04 -33.80 -0.73
CA ASP A 368 -6.31 -35.01 -1.50
C ASP A 368 -6.89 -34.65 -2.89
N PRO A 369 -6.16 -34.89 -4.00
CA PRO A 369 -6.64 -34.56 -5.34
C PRO A 369 -7.90 -35.34 -5.73
N ASN A 370 -8.12 -36.52 -5.16
CA ASN A 370 -9.28 -37.37 -5.47
C ASN A 370 -10.54 -36.95 -4.70
N SER A 371 -10.40 -36.06 -3.72
CA SER A 371 -11.50 -35.55 -2.91
C SER A 371 -12.27 -34.39 -3.56
N ALA A 372 -11.85 -33.97 -4.76
CA ALA A 372 -12.41 -32.84 -5.48
C ALA A 372 -13.92 -33.03 -5.74
N VAL A 373 -14.72 -32.05 -5.32
CA VAL A 373 -16.15 -31.97 -5.63
C VAL A 373 -16.44 -30.63 -6.28
N THR A 374 -16.88 -30.67 -7.54
CA THR A 374 -17.32 -29.47 -8.26
C THR A 374 -18.56 -28.89 -7.59
N ILE A 375 -18.53 -27.58 -7.32
CA ILE A 375 -19.63 -26.83 -6.73
C ILE A 375 -20.32 -25.98 -7.80
N LEU A 376 -19.55 -25.17 -8.52
CA LEU A 376 -20.07 -24.24 -9.51
C LEU A 376 -19.06 -24.04 -10.64
N ASP A 377 -19.55 -24.04 -11.87
CA ASP A 377 -18.81 -23.60 -13.05
C ASP A 377 -19.32 -22.23 -13.51
N VAL A 378 -18.40 -21.28 -13.65
CA VAL A 378 -18.65 -19.94 -14.20
C VAL A 378 -18.12 -19.93 -15.63
N PRO A 379 -18.97 -19.76 -16.66
CA PRO A 379 -18.52 -19.68 -18.05
C PRO A 379 -17.48 -18.57 -18.27
N THR A 380 -16.58 -18.75 -19.23
CA THR A 380 -15.52 -17.79 -19.61
C THR A 380 -15.12 -17.98 -21.07
N SER A 381 -14.61 -16.92 -21.67
CA SER A 381 -14.07 -16.87 -23.02
C SER A 381 -12.54 -16.81 -22.94
N ARG A 382 -11.88 -17.94 -23.19
CA ARG A 382 -10.43 -18.11 -23.10
C ARG A 382 -9.68 -17.50 -24.28
N GLY A 383 -8.36 -17.42 -24.17
CA GLY A 383 -7.50 -16.88 -25.22
C GLY A 383 -7.66 -15.37 -25.40
N MET A 384 -8.30 -14.70 -24.44
CA MET A 384 -8.42 -13.26 -24.38
C MET A 384 -8.33 -12.83 -22.93
N CYS A 385 -7.50 -11.83 -22.67
CA CYS A 385 -7.63 -11.00 -21.48
C CYS A 385 -9.01 -10.27 -21.53
N CYS A 386 -9.70 -9.98 -20.42
CA CYS A 386 -9.20 -9.84 -19.05
C CYS A 386 -10.29 -10.10 -17.99
N HIS A 387 -9.89 -9.97 -16.72
CA HIS A 387 -10.71 -9.84 -15.52
C HIS A 387 -11.34 -11.15 -15.04
N VAL A 388 -10.60 -11.85 -14.18
CA VAL A 388 -11.08 -13.09 -13.57
C VAL A 388 -11.86 -12.86 -12.27
N GLY A 389 -11.54 -11.81 -11.52
CA GLY A 389 -11.98 -11.65 -10.13
C GLY A 389 -11.54 -12.85 -9.28
N GLY A 390 -12.49 -13.57 -8.70
CA GLY A 390 -12.27 -14.92 -8.21
C GLY A 390 -11.89 -15.04 -6.73
N ASP A 391 -12.37 -14.15 -5.87
CA ASP A 391 -12.17 -14.26 -4.42
C ASP A 391 -13.33 -15.00 -3.74
N ILE A 392 -13.06 -15.62 -2.58
CA ILE A 392 -14.03 -16.48 -1.86
C ILE A 392 -14.09 -16.08 -0.39
N ASP A 393 -15.30 -15.92 0.13
CA ASP A 393 -15.52 -15.79 1.58
C ASP A 393 -16.89 -16.35 1.99
N PHE A 394 -17.13 -16.51 3.30
CA PHE A 394 -18.38 -17.05 3.83
C PHE A 394 -19.10 -16.06 4.74
N ASP A 395 -20.43 -16.00 4.78
CA ASP A 395 -21.11 -15.33 5.89
C ASP A 395 -21.15 -16.21 7.16
N ALA A 396 -21.67 -15.66 8.26
CA ALA A 396 -21.82 -16.39 9.52
C ALA A 396 -22.82 -17.57 9.45
N ALA A 397 -23.70 -17.59 8.44
CA ALA A 397 -24.66 -18.67 8.21
C ALA A 397 -24.08 -19.79 7.32
N GLY A 398 -22.83 -19.64 6.86
CA GLY A 398 -22.15 -20.60 6.00
C GLY A 398 -22.54 -20.50 4.53
N ASN A 399 -23.14 -19.38 4.10
CA ASN A 399 -23.29 -19.11 2.67
C ASN A 399 -21.94 -18.67 2.10
N LEU A 400 -21.55 -19.25 0.97
CA LEU A 400 -20.35 -18.92 0.22
C LEU A 400 -20.66 -17.74 -0.71
N TYR A 401 -19.77 -16.76 -0.69
CA TYR A 401 -19.71 -15.65 -1.64
C TYR A 401 -18.53 -15.86 -2.58
N LEU A 402 -18.74 -15.66 -3.88
CA LEU A 402 -17.72 -15.72 -4.94
C LEU A 402 -17.78 -14.45 -5.79
N SER A 403 -16.66 -13.74 -5.93
CA SER A 403 -16.57 -12.63 -6.89
C SER A 403 -16.14 -13.15 -8.26
N THR A 404 -16.68 -12.58 -9.33
CA THR A 404 -16.37 -12.98 -10.70
C THR A 404 -16.14 -11.73 -11.55
N GLY A 405 -15.01 -11.69 -12.26
CA GLY A 405 -14.73 -10.65 -13.25
C GLY A 405 -15.63 -10.76 -14.48
N ASP A 406 -15.65 -9.71 -15.28
CA ASP A 406 -16.53 -9.57 -16.44
C ASP A 406 -16.08 -10.38 -17.65
N ASP A 407 -14.87 -10.96 -17.63
CA ASP A 407 -14.29 -11.75 -18.71
C ASP A 407 -14.30 -10.96 -20.04
N THR A 408 -14.07 -9.66 -19.99
CA THR A 408 -14.19 -8.77 -21.15
C THR A 408 -12.86 -8.11 -21.49
N ASN A 409 -12.48 -8.19 -22.75
CA ASN A 409 -11.33 -7.53 -23.31
C ASN A 409 -11.57 -6.02 -23.43
N PRO A 410 -10.77 -5.16 -22.78
CA PRO A 410 -11.00 -3.73 -22.75
C PRO A 410 -10.26 -2.96 -23.86
N PHE A 411 -9.31 -3.57 -24.59
CA PHE A 411 -8.26 -2.80 -25.26
C PHE A 411 -8.73 -1.97 -26.46
N ASP A 412 -9.75 -2.43 -27.19
CA ASP A 412 -10.29 -1.69 -28.34
C ASP A 412 -11.32 -0.62 -27.94
N SER A 413 -11.60 -0.45 -26.65
CA SER A 413 -12.50 0.58 -26.12
C SER A 413 -11.85 1.97 -25.97
N SER A 414 -10.56 2.10 -26.25
CA SER A 414 -9.78 3.31 -25.94
C SER A 414 -9.81 3.69 -24.44
N GLY A 415 -9.93 2.70 -23.56
CA GLY A 415 -9.99 2.87 -22.11
C GLY A 415 -11.36 3.25 -21.55
N TYR A 416 -12.43 3.30 -22.36
CA TYR A 416 -13.80 3.53 -21.89
C TYR A 416 -14.55 2.20 -21.73
N THR A 417 -15.89 2.24 -21.75
CA THR A 417 -16.71 1.03 -21.68
C THR A 417 -16.58 0.16 -22.95
N PRO A 418 -16.23 -1.14 -22.85
CA PRO A 418 -16.18 -2.07 -23.98
C PRO A 418 -17.58 -2.65 -24.25
N ILE A 419 -18.21 -2.16 -25.32
CA ILE A 419 -19.59 -2.53 -25.73
C ILE A 419 -19.65 -2.84 -27.23
N ASP A 420 -18.61 -3.47 -27.78
CA ASP A 420 -18.50 -3.75 -29.23
C ASP A 420 -19.36 -4.96 -29.65
N GLU A 421 -20.54 -4.66 -30.17
CA GLU A 421 -21.55 -5.66 -30.55
C GLU A 421 -21.58 -6.01 -32.05
N ARG A 422 -20.52 -5.70 -32.80
CA ARG A 422 -20.44 -6.04 -34.23
C ARG A 422 -20.59 -7.56 -34.44
N ALA A 423 -21.23 -7.94 -35.54
CA ALA A 423 -21.65 -9.31 -35.78
C ALA A 423 -20.51 -10.33 -35.95
N ASP A 424 -19.40 -9.87 -36.50
CA ASP A 424 -18.17 -10.62 -36.71
C ASP A 424 -17.18 -10.42 -35.56
N ARG A 425 -17.54 -9.68 -34.50
CA ARG A 425 -16.68 -9.45 -33.35
C ARG A 425 -16.76 -10.59 -32.37
N ASN A 426 -15.62 -10.96 -31.79
CA ASN A 426 -15.63 -11.89 -30.66
C ASN A 426 -16.44 -11.29 -29.51
N PRO A 427 -17.46 -12.00 -28.97
CA PRO A 427 -18.29 -11.46 -27.90
C PRO A 427 -17.51 -11.01 -26.66
N ALA A 428 -16.28 -11.50 -26.44
CA ALA A 428 -15.44 -11.04 -25.35
C ALA A 428 -15.05 -9.54 -25.39
N PHE A 429 -15.44 -8.77 -26.41
CA PHE A 429 -15.30 -7.30 -26.44
C PHE A 429 -16.57 -6.53 -26.01
N ASP A 430 -17.58 -7.23 -25.51
CA ASP A 430 -18.86 -6.68 -25.10
C ASP A 430 -19.19 -7.04 -23.65
N ALA A 431 -18.94 -6.12 -22.71
CA ALA A 431 -19.22 -6.31 -21.28
C ALA A 431 -20.73 -6.39 -20.98
N GLN A 432 -21.60 -6.04 -21.94
CA GLN A 432 -23.04 -6.12 -21.77
C GLN A 432 -23.53 -7.57 -21.70
N ARG A 433 -22.79 -8.51 -22.32
CA ARG A 433 -23.09 -9.95 -22.28
C ARG A 433 -22.88 -10.56 -20.89
N SER A 434 -22.04 -9.95 -20.06
CA SER A 434 -21.59 -10.46 -18.77
C SER A 434 -22.09 -9.58 -17.64
N SER A 435 -21.37 -8.51 -17.29
CA SER A 435 -21.66 -7.64 -16.14
C SER A 435 -23.08 -7.08 -16.19
N GLY A 436 -23.50 -6.63 -17.38
CA GLY A 436 -24.85 -6.10 -17.63
C GLY A 436 -25.92 -7.16 -17.83
N SER A 437 -25.60 -8.45 -17.87
CA SER A 437 -26.59 -9.52 -18.05
C SER A 437 -27.03 -10.12 -16.72
N THR A 438 -28.34 -10.22 -16.52
CA THR A 438 -28.94 -10.89 -15.36
C THR A 438 -28.89 -12.42 -15.47
N ASN A 439 -28.59 -12.96 -16.65
CA ASN A 439 -28.54 -14.40 -16.91
C ASN A 439 -27.11 -14.96 -17.04
N ASP A 440 -26.11 -14.17 -16.65
CA ASP A 440 -24.69 -14.53 -16.69
C ASP A 440 -24.07 -14.44 -15.28
N LEU A 441 -23.08 -15.30 -15.02
CA LEU A 441 -22.42 -15.40 -13.71
C LEU A 441 -21.16 -14.52 -13.60
N ARG A 442 -20.74 -13.86 -14.68
CA ARG A 442 -19.55 -12.99 -14.74
C ARG A 442 -19.88 -11.52 -14.46
N GLY A 443 -18.93 -10.80 -13.86
CA GLY A 443 -19.11 -9.42 -13.41
C GLY A 443 -20.06 -9.31 -12.22
N LYS A 444 -19.98 -10.27 -11.28
CA LYS A 444 -20.94 -10.47 -10.18
C LYS A 444 -20.26 -10.66 -8.82
N VAL A 445 -21.05 -10.48 -7.78
CA VAL A 445 -20.88 -11.19 -6.50
C VAL A 445 -21.98 -12.24 -6.43
N LEU A 446 -21.58 -13.51 -6.45
CA LEU A 446 -22.47 -14.67 -6.35
C LEU A 446 -22.59 -15.09 -4.89
N ARG A 447 -23.76 -15.56 -4.48
CA ARG A 447 -24.02 -16.10 -3.13
C ARG A 447 -24.77 -17.42 -3.21
N ILE A 448 -24.16 -18.48 -2.70
CA ILE A 448 -24.70 -19.85 -2.71
C ILE A 448 -24.53 -20.50 -1.34
N ARG A 449 -25.24 -21.60 -1.07
CA ARG A 449 -24.99 -22.45 0.09
C ARG A 449 -24.45 -23.79 -0.39
N PRO A 450 -23.15 -24.07 -0.26
CA PRO A 450 -22.61 -25.37 -0.63
C PRO A 450 -23.26 -26.50 0.17
N ASN A 451 -23.62 -27.59 -0.50
CA ASN A 451 -24.18 -28.77 0.15
C ASN A 451 -23.06 -29.74 0.56
N THR A 452 -23.31 -30.53 1.61
CA THR A 452 -22.33 -31.51 2.12
C THR A 452 -22.00 -32.61 1.09
N GLY A 453 -22.97 -33.03 0.29
CA GLY A 453 -22.81 -34.02 -0.79
C GLY A 453 -22.27 -33.48 -2.11
N GLY A 454 -21.99 -32.18 -2.22
CA GLY A 454 -21.64 -31.52 -3.48
C GLY A 454 -22.77 -30.68 -4.08
N GLY A 455 -22.44 -29.83 -5.06
CA GLY A 455 -23.34 -28.79 -5.55
C GLY A 455 -23.70 -27.75 -4.47
N TYR A 456 -24.81 -27.05 -4.68
CA TYR A 456 -25.26 -25.97 -3.81
C TYR A 456 -26.78 -25.80 -3.81
N SER A 457 -27.29 -25.07 -2.83
CA SER A 457 -28.64 -24.51 -2.83
C SER A 457 -28.58 -22.98 -2.90
N ILE A 458 -29.68 -22.35 -3.32
CA ILE A 458 -29.82 -20.89 -3.38
C ILE A 458 -30.31 -20.34 -2.03
N PRO A 459 -29.54 -19.48 -1.34
CA PRO A 459 -29.99 -18.79 -0.15
C PRO A 459 -31.08 -17.75 -0.48
N ALA A 460 -31.98 -17.49 0.46
CA ALA A 460 -32.91 -16.37 0.35
C ALA A 460 -32.19 -15.02 0.39
N GLY A 461 -32.78 -14.01 -0.27
CA GLY A 461 -32.26 -12.64 -0.29
C GLY A 461 -31.20 -12.38 -1.35
N ASN A 462 -31.07 -13.24 -2.35
CA ASN A 462 -30.36 -12.92 -3.59
C ASN A 462 -31.22 -12.01 -4.49
N MET A 463 -30.60 -11.41 -5.51
CA MET A 463 -31.23 -10.41 -6.38
C MET A 463 -32.43 -10.96 -7.15
N PHE A 464 -32.39 -12.23 -7.54
CA PHE A 464 -33.44 -12.89 -8.30
C PHE A 464 -33.90 -14.17 -7.60
N ALA A 465 -35.22 -14.36 -7.54
CA ALA A 465 -35.81 -15.60 -7.06
C ALA A 465 -35.46 -16.78 -7.98
N ALA A 466 -35.29 -17.97 -7.41
CA ALA A 466 -35.08 -19.18 -8.18
C ALA A 466 -36.26 -19.43 -9.15
N GLY A 467 -35.94 -19.73 -10.41
CA GLY A 467 -36.92 -19.97 -11.47
C GLY A 467 -37.39 -18.70 -12.20
N THR A 468 -36.96 -17.51 -11.81
CA THR A 468 -37.25 -16.28 -12.57
C THR A 468 -36.59 -16.36 -13.95
N ALA A 469 -37.41 -16.25 -15.00
CA ALA A 469 -36.95 -16.35 -16.39
C ALA A 469 -35.86 -15.31 -16.71
N ASN A 470 -34.87 -15.69 -17.52
CA ASN A 470 -33.74 -14.85 -17.95
C ASN A 470 -32.92 -14.27 -16.79
N THR A 471 -32.84 -14.98 -15.67
CA THR A 471 -32.02 -14.59 -14.53
C THR A 471 -31.27 -15.76 -13.91
N ARG A 472 -30.15 -15.48 -13.25
CA ARG A 472 -29.40 -16.42 -12.41
C ARG A 472 -29.68 -16.16 -10.93
N PRO A 473 -30.25 -17.13 -10.19
CA PRO A 473 -30.58 -16.94 -8.78
C PRO A 473 -29.35 -16.89 -7.86
N GLU A 474 -28.16 -17.23 -8.36
CA GLU A 474 -26.88 -17.10 -7.65
C GLU A 474 -26.48 -15.64 -7.43
N ILE A 475 -26.99 -14.71 -8.26
CA ILE A 475 -26.57 -13.31 -8.25
C ILE A 475 -27.04 -12.63 -6.96
N TYR A 476 -26.09 -12.22 -6.12
CA TYR A 476 -26.34 -11.35 -4.99
C TYR A 476 -26.18 -9.88 -5.41
N ALA A 477 -25.10 -9.55 -6.11
CA ALA A 477 -24.90 -8.23 -6.71
C ALA A 477 -24.30 -8.35 -8.11
N MET A 478 -24.57 -7.37 -8.98
CA MET A 478 -24.11 -7.37 -10.36
C MET A 478 -23.66 -6.00 -10.83
N GLY A 479 -23.00 -5.96 -11.99
CA GLY A 479 -22.53 -4.72 -12.60
C GLY A 479 -21.15 -4.30 -12.13
N PHE A 480 -20.24 -5.27 -12.01
CA PHE A 480 -18.82 -5.05 -11.69
C PHE A 480 -17.93 -5.38 -12.89
N ARG A 481 -16.76 -4.76 -12.98
CA ARG A 481 -15.78 -5.03 -14.06
C ARG A 481 -14.80 -6.11 -13.63
N ASN A 482 -14.03 -5.87 -12.59
CA ASN A 482 -13.09 -6.83 -12.02
C ASN A 482 -13.09 -6.74 -10.48
N PRO A 483 -14.11 -7.36 -9.83
CA PRO A 483 -14.24 -7.40 -8.39
C PRO A 483 -13.17 -8.34 -7.79
N PHE A 484 -11.95 -7.84 -7.64
CA PHE A 484 -10.74 -8.66 -7.50
C PHE A 484 -10.56 -9.29 -6.12
N ARG A 485 -10.86 -8.55 -5.04
CA ARG A 485 -10.76 -9.04 -3.66
C ARG A 485 -11.95 -8.59 -2.85
N MET A 486 -12.48 -9.48 -2.00
CA MET A 486 -13.59 -9.17 -1.11
C MET A 486 -13.48 -9.87 0.24
N SER A 487 -14.22 -9.34 1.21
CA SER A 487 -14.54 -10.06 2.44
C SER A 487 -15.98 -9.85 2.85
N VAL A 488 -16.54 -10.82 3.57
CA VAL A 488 -17.86 -10.71 4.18
C VAL A 488 -17.65 -10.43 5.68
N ASP A 489 -18.17 -9.33 6.18
CA ASP A 489 -18.18 -9.08 7.61
C ASP A 489 -19.16 -10.03 8.30
N LYS A 490 -18.65 -10.94 9.12
CA LYS A 490 -19.48 -11.98 9.76
C LYS A 490 -20.46 -11.40 10.77
N ALA A 491 -20.15 -10.22 11.33
CA ALA A 491 -21.01 -9.59 12.32
C ALA A 491 -22.28 -8.99 11.68
N THR A 492 -22.16 -8.44 10.47
CA THR A 492 -23.25 -7.71 9.80
C THR A 492 -23.77 -8.36 8.53
N GLY A 493 -23.02 -9.28 7.91
CA GLY A 493 -23.30 -9.84 6.59
C GLY A 493 -22.91 -8.92 5.42
N ALA A 494 -22.37 -7.72 5.67
CA ALA A 494 -21.95 -6.80 4.62
C ALA A 494 -20.75 -7.34 3.83
N VAL A 495 -20.79 -7.22 2.50
CA VAL A 495 -19.65 -7.54 1.64
C VAL A 495 -18.84 -6.27 1.38
N TYR A 496 -17.54 -6.32 1.65
CA TYR A 496 -16.59 -5.29 1.29
C TYR A 496 -15.75 -5.77 0.13
N LEU A 497 -15.69 -4.99 -0.95
CA LEU A 497 -15.14 -5.43 -2.24
C LEU A 497 -14.29 -4.31 -2.86
N GLY A 498 -13.20 -4.65 -3.54
CA GLY A 498 -12.46 -3.73 -4.41
C GLY A 498 -12.73 -4.07 -5.88
N ASP A 499 -13.21 -3.10 -6.67
CA ASP A 499 -13.51 -3.26 -8.10
C ASP A 499 -12.65 -2.36 -8.97
N TYR A 500 -11.99 -2.94 -9.98
CA TYR A 500 -11.19 -2.18 -10.94
C TYR A 500 -12.08 -1.72 -12.10
N GLY A 501 -12.27 -0.41 -12.28
CA GLY A 501 -12.88 0.16 -13.46
C GLY A 501 -11.90 0.39 -14.63
N PRO A 502 -12.31 1.20 -15.62
CA PRO A 502 -11.62 1.28 -16.91
C PRO A 502 -10.43 2.28 -16.93
N ASP A 503 -9.69 2.31 -18.03
CA ASP A 503 -8.33 2.87 -18.10
C ASP A 503 -8.24 4.26 -18.77
N ALA A 504 -9.36 4.90 -19.13
CA ALA A 504 -9.37 6.20 -19.80
C ALA A 504 -8.70 7.28 -18.93
N GLY A 505 -7.65 7.94 -19.44
CA GLY A 505 -6.93 8.98 -18.69
C GLY A 505 -7.73 10.27 -18.46
N THR A 506 -8.74 10.55 -19.29
CA THR A 506 -9.57 11.76 -19.23
C THR A 506 -11.03 11.43 -19.55
N SER A 507 -11.95 12.34 -19.20
CA SER A 507 -13.35 12.25 -19.60
C SER A 507 -13.55 12.70 -21.04
N SER A 508 -14.52 12.12 -21.74
CA SER A 508 -14.93 12.54 -23.08
C SER A 508 -16.45 12.74 -23.16
N PRO A 509 -16.93 13.87 -23.71
CA PRO A 509 -18.36 14.09 -23.95
C PRO A 509 -19.01 13.05 -24.86
N THR A 510 -18.24 12.35 -25.68
CA THR A 510 -18.73 11.36 -26.65
C THR A 510 -18.53 9.92 -26.21
N ARG A 511 -17.82 9.67 -25.10
CA ARG A 511 -17.53 8.31 -24.60
C ARG A 511 -17.93 8.09 -23.14
N GLY A 512 -17.78 9.09 -22.28
CA GLY A 512 -18.13 9.02 -20.86
C GLY A 512 -17.02 9.51 -19.92
N PRO A 513 -17.11 9.18 -18.62
CA PRO A 513 -16.15 9.62 -17.61
C PRO A 513 -14.76 9.00 -17.80
N ALA A 514 -13.76 9.63 -17.15
CA ALA A 514 -12.41 9.07 -17.02
C ALA A 514 -12.42 7.76 -16.19
N GLY A 515 -11.31 7.04 -16.24
CA GLY A 515 -11.05 5.84 -15.48
C GLY A 515 -11.15 6.07 -13.97
N THR A 516 -11.96 5.25 -13.32
CA THR A 516 -12.26 5.29 -11.88
C THR A 516 -12.34 3.87 -11.36
N VAL A 517 -12.12 3.69 -10.07
CA VAL A 517 -12.16 2.41 -9.35
C VAL A 517 -12.93 2.59 -8.04
N SER A 518 -13.28 1.51 -7.34
CA SER A 518 -14.04 1.65 -6.09
C SER A 518 -13.69 0.64 -5.02
N PHE A 519 -13.91 1.05 -3.77
CA PHE A 519 -14.28 0.13 -2.71
C PHE A 519 -15.80 0.15 -2.52
N GLU A 520 -16.39 -1.04 -2.44
CA GLU A 520 -17.81 -1.26 -2.26
C GLU A 520 -18.14 -1.72 -0.84
N ARG A 521 -19.35 -1.38 -0.40
CA ARG A 521 -19.99 -1.91 0.81
C ARG A 521 -21.41 -2.38 0.46
N ILE A 522 -21.54 -3.65 0.13
CA ILE A 522 -22.77 -4.27 -0.35
C ILE A 522 -23.52 -4.85 0.85
N THR A 523 -24.60 -4.18 1.25
CA THR A 523 -25.46 -4.61 2.37
C THR A 523 -26.78 -5.20 1.93
N GLN A 524 -27.13 -5.05 0.65
CA GLN A 524 -28.33 -5.57 0.01
C GLN A 524 -28.00 -5.91 -1.46
N PRO A 525 -28.80 -6.77 -2.12
CA PRO A 525 -28.68 -7.00 -3.55
C PRO A 525 -28.83 -5.72 -4.38
N GLY A 526 -28.10 -5.63 -5.50
CA GLY A 526 -28.13 -4.43 -6.31
C GLY A 526 -27.34 -4.51 -7.62
N PHE A 527 -27.54 -3.49 -8.46
CA PHE A 527 -26.79 -3.24 -9.68
C PHE A 527 -25.84 -2.04 -9.47
N TYR A 528 -24.55 -2.25 -9.74
CA TYR A 528 -23.45 -1.32 -9.47
C TYR A 528 -22.89 -0.67 -10.73
N GLY A 529 -23.66 -0.71 -11.82
CA GLY A 529 -23.51 0.21 -12.94
C GLY A 529 -22.74 -0.29 -14.14
N TRP A 530 -21.64 -1.04 -13.95
CA TRP A 530 -20.81 -1.49 -15.09
C TRP A 530 -21.60 -2.43 -16.02
N PRO A 531 -21.55 -2.27 -17.36
CA PRO A 531 -20.69 -1.36 -18.14
C PRO A 531 -21.32 -0.01 -18.53
N TYR A 532 -22.49 0.33 -18.01
CA TYR A 532 -23.27 1.50 -18.42
C TYR A 532 -22.97 2.76 -17.62
N CYS A 533 -22.62 2.59 -16.36
CA CYS A 533 -22.43 3.65 -15.38
C CYS A 533 -21.11 3.43 -14.63
N SER A 534 -20.39 4.50 -14.34
CA SER A 534 -19.20 4.44 -13.49
C SER A 534 -19.57 4.24 -12.02
N ASN A 535 -18.58 3.97 -11.17
CA ASN A 535 -18.73 3.89 -9.72
C ASN A 535 -19.19 5.22 -9.05
N TYR A 536 -19.10 6.36 -9.75
CA TYR A 536 -19.75 7.62 -9.33
C TYR A 536 -21.22 7.72 -9.76
N ASN A 537 -21.76 6.65 -10.35
CA ASN A 537 -23.06 6.61 -11.01
C ASN A 537 -23.20 7.59 -12.19
N ALA A 538 -22.08 7.95 -12.82
CA ALA A 538 -22.05 8.80 -14.01
C ALA A 538 -22.17 7.94 -15.29
N PRO A 539 -22.97 8.35 -16.28
CA PRO A 539 -23.23 7.52 -17.46
C PRO A 539 -22.07 7.51 -18.44
N TYR A 540 -21.78 6.33 -19.00
CA TYR A 540 -21.06 6.23 -20.28
C TYR A 540 -22.01 6.59 -21.43
N ILE A 541 -21.43 6.82 -22.60
CA ILE A 541 -22.16 7.11 -23.83
C ILE A 541 -22.21 5.85 -24.68
N ASP A 542 -23.39 5.51 -25.19
CA ASP A 542 -23.57 4.43 -26.15
C ASP A 542 -22.75 4.74 -27.41
N PHE A 543 -21.72 3.93 -27.69
CA PHE A 543 -20.74 4.23 -28.74
C PHE A 543 -20.76 3.13 -29.79
N THR A 544 -20.98 3.51 -31.05
CA THR A 544 -20.94 2.56 -32.16
C THR A 544 -19.49 2.23 -32.48
N PHE A 545 -19.08 0.98 -32.30
CA PHE A 545 -17.73 0.53 -32.63
C PHE A 545 -17.54 0.30 -34.14
N PRO A 546 -16.31 0.48 -34.69
CA PRO A 546 -15.09 0.84 -33.98
C PRO A 546 -14.84 2.36 -33.85
N SER A 547 -15.57 3.20 -34.58
CA SER A 547 -15.19 4.62 -34.79
C SER A 547 -16.32 5.63 -34.62
N GLY A 548 -17.47 5.22 -34.08
CA GLY A 548 -18.66 6.05 -33.91
C GLY A 548 -19.74 5.77 -34.97
N PRO A 549 -20.87 6.50 -34.92
CA PRO A 549 -21.16 7.65 -34.04
C PRO A 549 -21.45 7.27 -32.57
N SER A 550 -21.39 8.26 -31.69
CA SER A 550 -21.92 8.16 -30.32
C SER A 550 -23.43 8.46 -30.31
N GLY A 551 -24.19 7.64 -29.59
CA GLY A 551 -25.61 7.80 -29.28
C GLY A 551 -25.84 8.55 -27.97
N ALA A 552 -26.87 8.13 -27.24
CA ALA A 552 -27.28 8.75 -25.99
C ALA A 552 -26.44 8.28 -24.79
N ALA A 553 -26.43 9.09 -23.72
CA ALA A 553 -25.93 8.65 -22.42
C ALA A 553 -26.86 7.56 -21.83
N PHE A 554 -26.29 6.56 -21.17
CA PHE A 554 -27.09 5.53 -20.50
C PHE A 554 -27.89 6.10 -19.32
N ASN A 555 -29.05 5.51 -19.03
CA ASN A 555 -29.93 5.96 -17.94
C ASN A 555 -29.56 5.30 -16.60
N CYS A 556 -28.58 5.84 -15.88
CA CYS A 556 -28.12 5.26 -14.62
C CYS A 556 -29.20 5.25 -13.52
N THR A 557 -29.95 6.35 -13.37
CA THR A 557 -30.93 6.50 -12.28
C THR A 557 -32.26 5.80 -12.53
N GLY A 558 -32.69 5.69 -13.79
CA GLY A 558 -33.89 4.96 -14.19
C GLY A 558 -33.64 3.48 -14.51
N GLY A 559 -32.38 3.06 -14.58
CA GLY A 559 -31.97 1.73 -15.00
C GLY A 559 -31.61 1.69 -16.49
N PRO A 560 -30.39 1.28 -16.87
CA PRO A 560 -29.99 1.21 -18.26
C PRO A 560 -30.69 0.07 -19.01
N VAL A 561 -30.76 0.21 -20.32
CA VAL A 561 -31.30 -0.80 -21.23
C VAL A 561 -30.14 -1.59 -21.82
N ASN A 562 -30.13 -2.90 -21.61
CA ASN A 562 -29.20 -3.84 -22.23
C ASN A 562 -29.84 -4.46 -23.48
N ASN A 563 -29.69 -3.75 -24.60
CA ASN A 563 -30.14 -4.15 -25.93
C ASN A 563 -29.05 -4.88 -26.73
N SER A 564 -27.90 -5.20 -26.13
CA SER A 564 -26.86 -5.95 -26.81
C SER A 564 -27.40 -7.25 -27.39
N ARG A 565 -27.01 -7.56 -28.63
CA ARG A 565 -27.29 -8.84 -29.27
C ARG A 565 -26.74 -10.06 -28.49
N ASN A 566 -25.78 -9.84 -27.61
CA ASN A 566 -25.14 -10.87 -26.80
C ASN A 566 -25.79 -11.01 -25.40
N ASN A 567 -26.77 -10.17 -25.06
CA ASN A 567 -27.50 -10.27 -23.80
C ASN A 567 -28.49 -11.45 -23.85
N THR A 568 -28.45 -12.28 -22.81
CA THR A 568 -29.40 -13.39 -22.62
C THR A 568 -30.28 -13.19 -21.37
N GLY A 569 -30.15 -12.04 -20.72
CA GLY A 569 -30.87 -11.66 -19.52
C GLY A 569 -32.04 -10.72 -19.77
N LEU A 570 -32.46 -10.02 -18.71
CA LEU A 570 -33.43 -8.94 -18.80
C LEU A 570 -32.85 -7.79 -19.62
N THR A 571 -33.69 -7.18 -20.45
CA THR A 571 -33.34 -5.99 -21.24
C THR A 571 -33.36 -4.73 -20.39
N GLN A 572 -34.36 -4.58 -19.52
CA GLN A 572 -34.42 -3.45 -18.59
C GLN A 572 -33.71 -3.84 -17.29
N LEU A 573 -32.63 -3.13 -16.96
CA LEU A 573 -31.89 -3.34 -15.72
C LEU A 573 -32.45 -2.45 -14.59
N PRO A 574 -32.23 -2.82 -13.32
CA PRO A 574 -32.53 -1.93 -12.20
C PRO A 574 -31.68 -0.66 -12.24
N PRO A 575 -32.08 0.40 -11.50
CA PRO A 575 -31.24 1.57 -11.27
C PRO A 575 -29.85 1.21 -10.75
N SER A 576 -28.85 1.89 -11.30
CA SER A 576 -27.46 1.79 -10.87
C SER A 576 -27.24 2.54 -9.56
N GLN A 577 -26.38 1.98 -8.71
CA GLN A 577 -25.98 2.55 -7.43
C GLN A 577 -24.57 3.10 -7.49
N ALA A 578 -24.33 4.22 -6.80
CA ALA A 578 -22.98 4.72 -6.61
C ALA A 578 -22.21 3.81 -5.64
N ALA A 579 -20.91 3.74 -5.83
CA ALA A 579 -20.01 2.99 -4.96
C ALA A 579 -19.94 3.60 -3.56
N TRP A 580 -19.52 2.78 -2.59
CA TRP A 580 -19.32 3.26 -1.21
C TRP A 580 -18.16 4.26 -1.11
N LEU A 581 -17.04 3.98 -1.79
CA LEU A 581 -15.87 4.84 -1.87
C LEU A 581 -15.26 4.77 -3.28
N PRO A 582 -15.82 5.51 -4.25
CA PRO A 582 -15.21 5.67 -5.57
C PRO A 582 -13.97 6.57 -5.50
N TYR A 583 -12.99 6.33 -6.37
CA TYR A 583 -11.81 7.19 -6.56
C TYR A 583 -11.24 7.06 -7.98
N GLY A 584 -10.31 7.94 -8.36
CA GLY A 584 -9.82 8.11 -9.73
C GLY A 584 -10.48 9.28 -10.47
N GLY A 585 -10.19 9.44 -11.76
CA GLY A 585 -10.77 10.48 -12.61
C GLY A 585 -10.53 11.93 -12.14
N GLY A 586 -9.47 12.17 -11.36
CA GLY A 586 -9.19 13.48 -10.73
C GLY A 586 -10.07 13.78 -9.50
N GLN A 587 -10.83 12.80 -9.00
CA GLN A 587 -11.76 12.94 -7.89
C GLN A 587 -11.34 12.12 -6.66
N ASP A 588 -10.03 11.86 -6.52
CA ASP A 588 -9.50 11.10 -5.37
C ASP A 588 -9.86 11.78 -4.04
N PRO A 589 -10.46 11.05 -3.08
CA PRO A 589 -10.56 11.54 -1.71
C PRO A 589 -9.14 11.89 -1.21
N PRO A 590 -8.93 13.06 -0.58
CA PRO A 590 -7.60 13.47 -0.12
C PRO A 590 -6.91 12.43 0.77
N ALA A 591 -7.71 11.72 1.57
CA ALA A 591 -7.22 10.68 2.47
C ALA A 591 -6.77 9.40 1.75
N LEU A 592 -7.19 9.16 0.51
CA LEU A 592 -6.68 8.05 -0.30
C LEU A 592 -5.37 8.46 -0.95
N CYS A 593 -5.37 9.53 -1.77
CA CYS A 593 -4.28 10.05 -2.59
C CYS A 593 -3.40 8.97 -3.27
N CYS A 594 -2.54 9.27 -4.21
CA CYS A 594 -2.92 9.65 -5.57
C CYS A 594 -2.20 8.62 -6.49
N GLY A 595 -2.46 8.61 -7.79
CA GLY A 595 -1.77 7.70 -8.73
C GLY A 595 -2.54 6.40 -8.99
N SER A 596 -1.88 5.24 -8.88
CA SER A 596 -2.40 3.93 -9.33
C SER A 596 -3.85 3.65 -8.91
N LEU A 597 -4.63 2.97 -9.75
CA LEU A 597 -6.02 2.63 -9.48
C LEU A 597 -6.15 1.11 -9.35
N SER A 598 -5.92 0.59 -8.15
CA SER A 598 -5.76 -0.83 -7.88
C SER A 598 -6.28 -1.22 -6.48
N PRO A 599 -7.60 -1.12 -6.25
CA PRO A 599 -8.20 -1.43 -4.95
C PRO A 599 -8.14 -2.93 -4.66
N MET A 600 -7.71 -3.25 -3.45
CA MET A 600 -7.71 -4.60 -2.88
C MET A 600 -8.73 -4.57 -1.73
N GLY A 601 -9.84 -5.29 -1.86
CA GLY A 601 -11.04 -5.17 -1.02
C GLY A 601 -10.84 -5.07 0.50
N GLY A 602 -11.91 -4.68 1.20
CA GLY A 602 -11.85 -4.34 2.61
C GLY A 602 -11.99 -5.55 3.55
N VAL A 603 -11.29 -5.56 4.69
CA VAL A 603 -11.51 -6.52 5.79
C VAL A 603 -11.93 -5.79 7.07
N VAL A 604 -13.01 -6.23 7.71
CA VAL A 604 -13.52 -5.61 8.95
C VAL A 604 -12.90 -6.23 10.19
N TYR A 605 -12.35 -5.40 11.07
CA TYR A 605 -11.92 -5.84 12.39
C TYR A 605 -13.05 -5.75 13.40
N ASN A 606 -13.62 -6.89 13.77
CA ASN A 606 -14.51 -6.98 14.91
C ASN A 606 -13.67 -7.33 16.14
N TYR A 607 -13.69 -6.59 17.24
CA TYR A 607 -13.00 -6.94 18.48
C TYR A 607 -13.76 -8.03 19.25
N SER A 608 -13.05 -8.83 20.04
CA SER A 608 -13.63 -9.76 21.02
C SER A 608 -12.86 -9.68 22.32
N SER A 609 -13.55 -9.36 23.41
CA SER A 609 -12.98 -9.35 24.76
C SER A 609 -12.67 -10.75 25.26
N THR A 610 -13.46 -11.75 24.85
CA THR A 610 -13.35 -13.16 25.28
C THR A 610 -12.21 -13.92 24.60
N LEU A 611 -11.71 -13.43 23.46
CA LEU A 611 -10.56 -14.02 22.79
C LEU A 611 -9.27 -13.74 23.57
N ALA A 612 -8.69 -14.76 24.20
CA ALA A 612 -7.38 -14.68 24.83
C ALA A 612 -6.27 -14.74 23.75
N SER A 613 -5.86 -13.58 23.26
CA SER A 613 -4.78 -13.40 22.29
C SER A 613 -3.98 -12.17 22.67
N ASP A 614 -2.67 -12.32 22.82
CA ASP A 614 -1.69 -11.26 23.06
C ASP A 614 -1.33 -10.48 21.78
N VAL A 615 -1.80 -10.98 20.63
CA VAL A 615 -1.54 -10.43 19.29
C VAL A 615 -2.79 -9.89 18.59
N LYS A 616 -3.95 -9.80 19.28
CA LYS A 616 -5.16 -9.17 18.71
C LYS A 616 -5.06 -7.64 18.74
N PHE A 617 -5.59 -6.95 17.72
CA PHE A 617 -5.67 -5.48 17.74
C PHE A 617 -6.54 -4.94 18.89
N PRO A 618 -6.29 -3.72 19.38
CA PRO A 618 -7.03 -3.15 20.52
C PRO A 618 -8.51 -2.94 20.20
N ALA A 619 -9.33 -2.79 21.25
CA ALA A 619 -10.77 -2.54 21.11
C ALA A 619 -11.10 -1.27 20.31
N ALA A 620 -10.21 -0.28 20.30
CA ALA A 620 -10.34 0.94 19.49
C ALA A 620 -10.36 0.70 17.97
N MET A 621 -9.89 -0.46 17.51
CA MET A 621 -9.96 -0.86 16.10
C MET A 621 -11.31 -1.51 15.73
N ASN A 622 -12.19 -1.78 16.71
CA ASN A 622 -13.46 -2.46 16.47
C ASN A 622 -14.33 -1.71 15.44
N GLY A 623 -14.86 -2.45 14.46
CA GLY A 623 -15.73 -1.94 13.40
C GLY A 623 -14.99 -1.19 12.29
N ARG A 624 -13.66 -1.07 12.35
CA ARG A 624 -12.88 -0.45 11.27
C ARG A 624 -12.73 -1.41 10.10
N VAL A 625 -12.91 -0.86 8.89
CA VAL A 625 -12.66 -1.54 7.62
C VAL A 625 -11.23 -1.23 7.22
N PHE A 626 -10.42 -2.24 6.99
CA PHE A 626 -9.09 -2.02 6.44
C PHE A 626 -9.11 -2.18 4.93
N LEU A 627 -8.74 -1.13 4.20
CA LEU A 627 -8.73 -1.01 2.76
C LEU A 627 -7.31 -1.20 2.24
N GLY A 628 -7.10 -2.07 1.26
CA GLY A 628 -5.80 -2.25 0.62
C GLY A 628 -5.74 -1.57 -0.75
N GLU A 629 -4.58 -1.05 -1.12
CA GLU A 629 -4.32 -0.50 -2.45
C GLU A 629 -2.99 -1.05 -2.95
N PHE A 630 -3.04 -1.80 -4.04
CA PHE A 630 -1.90 -2.56 -4.53
C PHE A 630 -0.83 -1.66 -5.16
N GLY A 631 -1.20 -0.80 -6.10
CA GLY A 631 -0.24 -0.01 -6.86
C GLY A 631 0.34 1.19 -6.08
N ARG A 632 -0.45 1.76 -5.18
CA ARG A 632 -0.09 2.81 -4.21
C ARG A 632 0.52 2.27 -2.93
N ARG A 633 0.49 0.94 -2.74
CA ARG A 633 1.21 0.18 -1.71
C ARG A 633 0.87 0.55 -0.27
N TRP A 634 -0.41 0.70 0.03
CA TRP A 634 -0.85 0.97 1.39
C TRP A 634 -1.99 0.06 1.84
N ILE A 635 -2.09 -0.09 3.17
CA ILE A 635 -3.35 -0.42 3.83
C ILE A 635 -3.74 0.81 4.64
N LYS A 636 -5.02 1.17 4.61
CA LYS A 636 -5.61 2.24 5.42
C LYS A 636 -6.79 1.68 6.19
N SER A 637 -7.12 2.26 7.33
CA SER A 637 -8.36 1.93 8.04
C SER A 637 -9.40 3.00 7.80
N ALA A 638 -10.64 2.61 7.61
CA ALA A 638 -11.80 3.48 7.46
C ALA A 638 -12.85 3.14 8.51
N THR A 639 -13.50 4.16 9.07
CA THR A 639 -14.70 3.98 9.88
C THR A 639 -15.94 3.94 8.97
N VAL A 640 -17.00 3.27 9.43
CA VAL A 640 -18.32 3.36 8.79
C VAL A 640 -19.20 4.26 9.64
N THR A 641 -19.82 5.27 9.04
CA THR A 641 -20.72 6.17 9.77
C THR A 641 -22.00 5.43 10.17
N ALA A 642 -22.78 6.01 11.09
CA ALA A 642 -24.07 5.43 11.49
C ALA A 642 -25.06 5.28 10.33
N SER A 643 -24.96 6.13 9.29
CA SER A 643 -25.75 6.04 8.07
C SER A 643 -25.23 5.00 7.05
N GLY A 644 -24.12 4.33 7.35
CA GLY A 644 -23.48 3.35 6.47
C GLY A 644 -22.50 3.94 5.45
N GLY A 645 -22.24 5.25 5.50
CA GLY A 645 -21.27 5.94 4.65
C GLY A 645 -19.82 5.77 5.12
N VAL A 646 -18.88 6.29 4.34
CA VAL A 646 -17.45 6.30 4.68
C VAL A 646 -17.19 7.39 5.71
N GLY A 647 -16.56 7.02 6.83
CA GLY A 647 -16.14 7.95 7.87
C GLY A 647 -14.67 8.35 7.71
N THR A 648 -13.99 8.56 8.83
CA THR A 648 -12.56 8.88 8.86
C THR A 648 -11.73 7.75 8.23
N ILE A 649 -10.79 8.13 7.36
CA ILE A 649 -9.79 7.25 6.77
C ILE A 649 -8.43 7.63 7.36
N GLU A 650 -7.75 6.65 7.93
CA GLU A 650 -6.49 6.83 8.64
C GLU A 650 -5.45 5.87 8.08
N ALA A 651 -4.19 6.29 8.07
CA ALA A 651 -3.09 5.41 7.76
C ALA A 651 -3.08 4.21 8.73
N PHE A 652 -2.83 3.01 8.19
CA PHE A 652 -2.59 1.82 9.01
C PHE A 652 -1.08 1.50 9.01
N PRO A 653 -0.49 1.14 10.16
CA PRO A 653 0.94 0.84 10.25
C PRO A 653 1.39 -0.24 9.27
N ARG A 654 2.61 -0.04 8.74
CA ARG A 654 3.15 -0.66 7.52
C ARG A 654 2.73 -2.10 7.28
N THR A 655 2.13 -2.31 6.12
CA THR A 655 2.12 -3.58 5.38
C THR A 655 2.61 -3.30 3.96
N PRO A 656 3.56 -4.07 3.41
CA PRO A 656 3.76 -4.10 1.96
C PRO A 656 2.44 -4.49 1.28
N ALA A 657 2.22 -3.98 0.07
CA ALA A 657 0.95 -4.06 -0.65
C ALA A 657 0.45 -5.51 -0.77
N PRO A 658 -0.67 -5.89 -0.13
CA PRO A 658 -1.16 -7.23 -0.24
C PRO A 658 -1.79 -7.47 -1.63
N ARG A 659 -1.40 -8.54 -2.32
CA ARG A 659 -2.24 -9.17 -3.37
C ARG A 659 -3.46 -9.87 -2.78
N SER A 660 -3.35 -10.33 -1.52
CA SER A 660 -4.46 -10.83 -0.72
C SER A 660 -4.16 -10.57 0.76
N TRP A 661 -5.22 -10.33 1.54
CA TRP A 661 -5.11 -10.12 2.97
C TRP A 661 -6.33 -10.63 3.70
N THR A 662 -6.13 -11.16 4.90
CA THR A 662 -7.24 -11.61 5.76
C THR A 662 -6.88 -11.46 7.23
N LEU A 663 -7.90 -11.50 8.09
CA LEU A 663 -7.72 -11.62 9.53
C LEU A 663 -7.82 -13.11 9.92
N SER A 664 -6.89 -13.58 10.72
CA SER A 664 -6.91 -14.94 11.27
C SER A 664 -7.90 -15.08 12.43
N SER A 665 -8.12 -16.30 12.90
CA SER A 665 -8.98 -16.61 14.05
C SER A 665 -8.52 -15.97 15.37
N ASP A 666 -7.22 -15.67 15.51
CA ASP A 666 -6.69 -14.93 16.67
C ASP A 666 -6.73 -13.40 16.49
N ARG A 667 -7.34 -12.96 15.40
CA ARG A 667 -7.51 -11.57 14.98
C ARG A 667 -6.19 -10.85 14.64
N THR A 668 -5.19 -11.61 14.16
CA THR A 668 -3.98 -11.07 13.51
C THR A 668 -4.19 -10.89 12.01
N ALA A 669 -3.58 -9.85 11.47
CA ALA A 669 -3.53 -9.57 10.04
C ALA A 669 -2.53 -10.51 9.34
N ARG A 670 -2.89 -11.13 8.21
CA ARG A 670 -1.98 -11.93 7.35
C ARG A 670 -2.14 -11.62 5.87
N SER A 671 -1.07 -11.18 5.22
CA SER A 671 -1.04 -10.73 3.83
C SER A 671 -0.08 -11.56 2.97
N THR A 672 -0.40 -11.71 1.69
CA THR A 672 0.57 -12.06 0.65
C THR A 672 0.84 -10.84 -0.20
N CYS A 673 2.09 -10.57 -0.55
CA CYS A 673 2.50 -9.49 -1.44
C CYS A 673 3.08 -10.08 -2.71
N SER A 674 2.69 -9.54 -3.85
CA SER A 674 3.35 -9.82 -5.13
C SER A 674 3.96 -8.56 -5.71
N THR A 675 4.96 -8.76 -6.55
CA THR A 675 5.70 -7.70 -7.23
C THR A 675 5.33 -7.59 -8.70
N THR A 676 4.36 -8.37 -9.18
CA THR A 676 3.81 -8.30 -10.54
C THR A 676 2.55 -7.43 -10.56
N ALA A 677 2.60 -6.35 -11.33
CA ALA A 677 1.41 -5.61 -11.76
C ALA A 677 0.44 -6.54 -12.52
N PRO A 678 -0.87 -6.23 -12.57
CA PRO A 678 -1.74 -6.78 -13.61
C PRO A 678 -1.08 -6.55 -14.98
N ALA A 679 -1.22 -7.50 -15.90
CA ALA A 679 -0.65 -7.37 -17.24
C ALA A 679 -1.17 -6.07 -17.91
N GLY A 680 -0.29 -5.10 -18.16
CA GLY A 680 -0.66 -3.82 -18.77
C GLY A 680 0.25 -2.62 -18.45
N SER A 681 1.06 -2.64 -17.39
CA SER A 681 1.99 -1.53 -17.10
C SER A 681 3.43 -1.88 -17.45
N ALA A 682 4.00 -1.21 -18.45
CA ALA A 682 5.42 -1.29 -18.79
C ALA A 682 6.28 -0.60 -17.71
N ALA A 683 7.05 -1.36 -16.93
CA ALA A 683 8.30 -0.91 -16.29
C ALA A 683 9.09 -2.09 -15.70
N THR A 684 10.38 -2.13 -16.00
CA THR A 684 11.35 -3.19 -15.72
C THR A 684 12.06 -3.05 -14.36
N ARG A 685 12.49 -4.21 -13.83
CA ARG A 685 13.37 -4.51 -12.67
C ARG A 685 12.76 -4.35 -11.26
N THR A 686 12.55 -5.49 -10.58
CA THR A 686 11.80 -5.60 -9.31
C THR A 686 12.50 -6.51 -8.27
N PRO A 687 12.58 -6.11 -6.98
CA PRO A 687 13.04 -6.95 -5.84
C PRO A 687 11.93 -7.95 -5.35
N PRO A 688 12.21 -8.90 -4.41
CA PRO A 688 11.44 -10.17 -4.27
C PRO A 688 10.12 -10.17 -3.44
N CYS A 689 9.17 -11.07 -3.80
CA CYS A 689 7.83 -11.35 -3.22
C CYS A 689 7.84 -11.76 -1.72
N THR A 690 6.86 -11.40 -0.90
CA THR A 690 6.79 -11.74 0.55
C THR A 690 5.36 -12.03 1.04
N ALA A 691 5.17 -12.99 1.96
CA ALA A 691 3.95 -13.20 2.75
C ALA A 691 4.24 -12.85 4.22
N SER A 692 3.35 -12.13 4.90
CA SER A 692 3.62 -11.59 6.23
C SER A 692 2.41 -11.59 7.16
N SER A 693 2.66 -11.47 8.47
CA SER A 693 1.68 -11.32 9.54
C SER A 693 1.95 -10.03 10.32
N THR A 694 0.93 -9.25 10.68
CA THR A 694 1.08 -8.06 11.53
C THR A 694 0.37 -8.27 12.86
N THR A 695 1.08 -8.04 13.96
CA THR A 695 0.65 -8.31 15.36
C THR A 695 0.99 -7.12 16.25
N PRO A 696 0.30 -6.87 17.38
CA PRO A 696 0.77 -5.90 18.35
C PRO A 696 2.02 -6.32 19.13
N VAL A 697 2.80 -5.35 19.65
CA VAL A 697 3.90 -5.64 20.58
C VAL A 697 3.32 -6.00 21.94
N ALA A 698 3.62 -7.20 22.45
CA ALA A 698 3.22 -7.61 23.78
C ALA A 698 3.84 -6.69 24.84
N ALA A 699 3.04 -6.19 25.79
CA ALA A 699 3.54 -5.41 26.91
C ALA A 699 4.48 -6.26 27.77
N ASP A 700 5.74 -5.83 27.86
CA ASP A 700 6.79 -6.45 28.68
C ASP A 700 6.35 -6.56 30.14
N ARG A 701 6.01 -7.78 30.58
CA ARG A 701 5.74 -8.07 31.99
C ARG A 701 7.07 -8.25 32.71
N ARG A 702 7.61 -7.12 33.18
CA ARG A 702 8.43 -6.91 34.40
C ARG A 702 9.32 -8.09 34.82
N SER A 703 10.61 -7.88 34.66
CA SER A 703 11.70 -8.32 35.55
C SER A 703 11.23 -8.88 36.91
N ARG A 704 11.14 -10.21 37.01
CA ARG A 704 11.28 -10.91 38.30
C ARG A 704 12.79 -11.07 38.57
N PRO A 705 13.32 -10.63 39.72
CA PRO A 705 14.72 -10.87 40.04
C PRO A 705 14.93 -12.37 40.27
N PRO A 706 16.06 -12.95 39.83
CA PRO A 706 16.31 -14.38 39.97
C PRO A 706 16.41 -14.76 41.46
N ARG A 707 15.66 -15.81 41.84
CA ARG A 707 15.79 -16.47 43.14
C ARG A 707 17.23 -16.94 43.32
N ARG A 708 17.90 -16.46 44.38
CA ARG A 708 19.18 -16.98 44.86
C ARG A 708 19.06 -18.48 45.14
N THR A 709 19.79 -19.30 44.41
CA THR A 709 20.09 -20.69 44.76
C THR A 709 21.09 -20.70 45.91
N ARG A 710 20.67 -21.18 47.08
CA ARG A 710 21.56 -21.53 48.20
C ARG A 710 22.44 -22.70 47.77
N ARG A 711 23.76 -22.49 47.71
CA ARG A 711 24.76 -23.56 47.73
C ARG A 711 24.68 -24.27 49.09
N VAL A 712 24.34 -25.55 49.08
CA VAL A 712 24.64 -26.46 50.19
C VAL A 712 26.04 -27.03 49.91
N ALA A 713 27.00 -26.61 50.70
CA ALA A 713 28.31 -27.25 50.79
C ALA A 713 28.20 -28.40 51.79
N THR A 714 28.64 -29.59 51.39
CA THR A 714 29.03 -30.66 52.31
C THR A 714 30.40 -31.17 51.89
N ARG A 715 31.37 -31.08 52.80
CA ARG A 715 32.28 -32.16 53.24
C ARG A 715 33.44 -31.59 54.07
N ARG A 716 33.26 -31.60 55.39
CA ARG A 716 34.09 -32.25 56.42
C ARG A 716 33.75 -31.64 57.78
#